data_AF-A0A7C3RTG1-F1
#
_entry.id   AF-A0A7C3RTG1-F1
#
_cell.length_a   1.000
_cell.length_b   1.000
_cell.length_c   1.000
_cell.angle_alpha   90.00
_cell.angle_beta   90.00
_cell.angle_gamma   90.00
#
_symmetry.space_group_name_H-M   'P 1'
#
loop_
_entity.id
_entity.type
_entity.pdbx_description
1 polymer ?
#
loop_
_entity_poly.entity_id
_entity_poly.type
_entity_poly.pdbx_seq_one_letter_code
_entity_poly.pdbx_strand_id
1 'polypeptide(L)'
;MNETTQKLVIEKLISVHGESQRERIEKGVKRVAFFWKEEDGSQKDFEEFCLQNFVSEPSLLDNTFKRIERNFETIIGFFHQIQRTLLEPLDLDWGKPLPVDYLFANYTPYAHLEEDMFKTKIAFLVILNFPNYSLEDKIAHGSTWDRRKWAEVNLGDAFTSRVPAEVNQKMNEIFVSANNYISEYNIFMGNLLDNQNRTLFPKDLKLISHWGLRDELKAQYANPDGLPKQEMIFKVMERIIDQSIPKIVINSDSYFWNPFTNSVFERKNGNLIPINSEPENGVRYKHLLSTFHAQKLLDPYVPDAPTLIDRRFTKDRKIPEKEVERLLTSVLSSPLTAKVGKLIEKRLGRKLRPFDIWYNGFKPRGLFKEEELDKIVKEKYPNLEAFQRDLPNILIKLGFSEEKAKFLSERIVVDPARGSGHAMGAQMRTDKAHLRTRVTKDGMNYKGFNIAIHELGHNVEQVFSLHGIDYYFLSGVPNTAFTECFAFLFQNRDLELLGLKKEDPMEKHLHALDTFWMTYEIGGVALVDMKVWRWMYEHPDATPSQLQEAVISIAKDIWNKYYAPVFKVKDSPILAIYSHMIDSAMYLPDYPLGHIISFQLEKYMEGKNLGEEMERMCRLGSITPKLWMEKAIGSEISAEPLLKATEEALKYVKK
;
A
#
# COMPACT_ATOMS: atom_id res chain seq x y z
N MET A 1 2.30 36.40 5.51
CA MET A 1 2.80 37.78 5.29
C MET A 1 2.01 38.51 4.21
N ASN A 2 1.78 39.83 4.30
CA ASN A 2 0.99 40.58 3.30
C ASN A 2 1.72 40.72 1.94
N GLU A 3 0.98 40.93 0.85
CA GLU A 3 1.54 40.99 -0.51
C GLU A 3 2.54 42.13 -0.72
N THR A 4 2.31 43.28 -0.07
CA THR A 4 3.19 44.46 -0.19
C THR A 4 4.60 44.14 0.33
N THR A 5 4.69 43.49 1.48
CA THR A 5 5.97 43.03 2.05
C THR A 5 6.65 42.02 1.13
N GLN A 6 5.89 41.05 0.60
CA GLN A 6 6.45 40.04 -0.31
C GLN A 6 7.08 40.68 -1.55
N LYS A 7 6.36 41.61 -2.20
CA LYS A 7 6.85 42.34 -3.38
C LYS A 7 8.13 43.12 -3.07
N LEU A 8 8.16 43.83 -1.94
CA LEU A 8 9.34 44.59 -1.52
C LEU A 8 10.57 43.68 -1.33
N VAL A 9 10.41 42.54 -0.66
CA VAL A 9 11.51 41.59 -0.43
C VAL A 9 11.99 40.97 -1.74
N ILE A 10 11.07 40.61 -2.63
CA ILE A 10 11.39 40.07 -3.96
C ILE A 10 12.20 41.10 -4.77
N GLU A 11 11.76 42.35 -4.83
CA GLU A 11 12.45 43.41 -5.56
C GLU A 11 13.86 43.67 -5.02
N LYS A 12 14.02 43.68 -3.68
CA LYS A 12 15.33 43.82 -3.03
C LYS A 12 16.27 42.66 -3.38
N LEU A 13 15.79 41.41 -3.29
CA LEU A 13 16.58 40.24 -3.65
C LEU A 13 16.98 40.24 -5.13
N ILE A 14 16.08 40.62 -6.04
CA ILE A 14 16.39 40.70 -7.47
C ILE A 14 17.43 41.79 -7.75
N SER A 15 17.34 42.93 -7.06
CA SER A 15 18.34 44.00 -7.13
C SER A 15 19.74 43.53 -6.69
N VAL A 16 19.81 42.70 -5.65
CA VAL A 16 21.09 42.19 -5.10
C VAL A 16 21.65 41.00 -5.90
N HIS A 17 20.81 40.05 -6.29
CA HIS A 17 21.22 38.75 -6.85
C HIS A 17 21.04 38.66 -8.38
N GLY A 18 20.39 39.65 -8.99
CA GLY A 18 20.20 39.78 -10.43
C GLY A 18 18.95 39.08 -10.99
N GLU A 19 18.55 39.54 -12.18
CA GLU A 19 17.31 39.12 -12.87
C GLU A 19 17.26 37.61 -13.17
N SER A 20 18.42 36.98 -13.38
CA SER A 20 18.51 35.52 -13.62
C SER A 20 17.96 34.67 -12.47
N GLN A 21 17.89 35.22 -11.25
CA GLN A 21 17.38 34.52 -10.06
C GLN A 21 15.89 34.76 -9.80
N ARG A 22 15.21 35.60 -10.61
CA ARG A 22 13.82 36.03 -10.38
C ARG A 22 12.89 34.88 -10.04
N GLU A 23 12.88 33.81 -10.85
CA GLU A 23 11.96 32.70 -10.65
C GLU A 23 12.16 32.01 -9.29
N ARG A 24 13.41 31.74 -8.90
CA ARG A 24 13.73 31.14 -7.59
C ARG A 24 13.36 32.07 -6.44
N ILE A 25 13.68 33.36 -6.56
CA ILE A 25 13.34 34.37 -5.55
C ILE A 25 11.83 34.44 -5.36
N GLU A 26 11.07 34.59 -6.45
CA GLU A 26 9.62 34.72 -6.37
C GLU A 26 8.96 33.48 -5.77
N LYS A 27 9.35 32.27 -6.22
CA LYS A 27 8.83 31.01 -5.68
C LYS A 27 9.18 30.87 -4.20
N GLY A 28 10.45 31.05 -3.84
CA GLY A 28 10.93 30.90 -2.47
C GLY A 28 10.29 31.89 -1.50
N VAL A 29 10.31 33.19 -1.80
CA VAL A 29 9.77 34.24 -0.92
C VAL A 29 8.26 34.09 -0.72
N LYS A 30 7.49 33.85 -1.79
CA LYS A 30 6.04 33.63 -1.68
C LYS A 30 5.72 32.42 -0.80
N ARG A 31 6.53 31.36 -0.91
CA ARG A 31 6.31 30.14 -0.14
C ARG A 31 6.71 30.29 1.33
N VAL A 32 7.83 30.95 1.63
CA VAL A 32 8.18 31.34 3.02
C VAL A 32 7.05 32.19 3.59
N ALA A 33 6.57 33.19 2.85
CA ALA A 33 5.49 34.07 3.28
C ALA A 33 4.16 33.36 3.58
N PHE A 34 3.89 32.26 2.87
CA PHE A 34 2.71 31.41 3.09
C PHE A 34 2.80 30.64 4.40
N PHE A 35 3.96 30.03 4.69
CA PHE A 35 4.15 29.24 5.90
C PHE A 35 4.53 30.07 7.14
N TRP A 36 4.91 31.33 6.98
CA TRP A 36 5.31 32.20 8.08
C TRP A 36 4.12 32.60 8.97
N LYS A 37 4.16 32.20 10.23
CA LYS A 37 3.18 32.47 11.29
C LYS A 37 3.69 33.55 12.25
N GLU A 38 2.85 34.03 13.15
CA GLU A 38 3.25 35.03 14.15
C GLU A 38 4.36 34.53 15.08
N GLU A 39 4.33 33.25 15.47
CA GLU A 39 5.37 32.59 16.26
C GLU A 39 6.75 32.54 15.58
N ASP A 40 6.79 32.76 14.26
CA ASP A 40 8.03 32.75 13.50
C ASP A 40 8.76 34.09 13.56
N GLY A 41 8.08 35.17 13.92
CA GLY A 41 8.63 36.52 13.98
C GLY A 41 7.80 37.54 13.23
N SER A 42 8.19 38.80 13.39
CA SER A 42 7.56 39.96 12.79
C SER A 42 7.79 40.03 11.27
N GLN A 43 7.13 41.00 10.63
CA GLN A 43 7.38 41.35 9.23
C GLN A 43 8.85 41.67 8.96
N LYS A 44 9.52 42.33 9.92
CA LYS A 44 10.94 42.69 9.81
C LYS A 44 11.82 41.44 9.86
N ASP A 45 11.50 40.50 10.75
CA ASP A 45 12.23 39.24 10.87
C ASP A 45 12.10 38.39 9.59
N PHE A 46 10.92 38.38 8.97
CA PHE A 46 10.70 37.75 7.67
C PHE A 46 11.57 38.36 6.56
N GLU A 47 11.60 39.70 6.47
CA GLU A 47 12.41 40.41 5.48
C GLU A 47 13.91 40.13 5.68
N GLU A 48 14.40 40.29 6.90
CA GLU A 48 15.81 40.05 7.25
C GLU A 48 16.20 38.60 6.96
N PHE A 49 15.34 37.65 7.33
CA PHE A 49 15.56 36.24 7.04
C PHE A 49 15.74 35.99 5.54
N CYS A 50 14.83 36.48 4.70
CA CYS A 50 14.90 36.27 3.26
C CYS A 50 16.14 36.90 2.64
N LEU A 51 16.48 38.13 3.03
CA LEU A 51 17.65 38.86 2.51
C LEU A 51 18.97 38.23 2.92
N GLN A 52 19.06 37.66 4.12
CA GLN A 52 20.28 37.03 4.62
C GLN A 52 20.48 35.59 4.11
N ASN A 53 19.39 34.87 3.85
CA ASN A 53 19.45 33.42 3.63
C ASN A 53 19.20 32.98 2.17
N PHE A 54 18.92 33.91 1.25
CA PHE A 54 18.87 33.57 -0.17
C PHE A 54 20.27 33.36 -0.75
N VAL A 55 20.49 32.20 -1.37
CA VAL A 55 21.80 31.79 -1.90
C VAL A 55 21.77 31.75 -3.42
N SER A 56 22.36 32.77 -4.06
CA SER A 56 22.47 32.87 -5.52
C SER A 56 23.76 32.30 -6.09
N GLU A 57 24.83 32.22 -5.30
CA GLU A 57 26.14 31.75 -5.76
C GLU A 57 26.13 30.22 -5.90
N PRO A 58 26.43 29.66 -7.09
CA PRO A 58 26.28 28.22 -7.35
C PRO A 58 27.08 27.32 -6.41
N SER A 59 28.32 27.67 -6.08
CA SER A 59 29.17 26.82 -5.22
C SER A 59 28.68 26.79 -3.78
N LEU A 60 28.20 27.92 -3.26
CA LEU A 60 27.61 28.04 -1.94
C LEU A 60 26.26 27.33 -1.87
N LEU A 61 25.44 27.39 -2.92
CA LEU A 61 24.19 26.66 -3.00
C LEU A 61 24.42 25.14 -2.97
N ASP A 62 25.41 24.65 -3.74
CA ASP A 62 25.77 23.23 -3.75
C ASP A 62 26.31 22.77 -2.38
N ASN A 63 27.17 23.57 -1.75
CA ASN A 63 27.64 23.29 -0.39
C ASN A 63 26.51 23.30 0.63
N THR A 64 25.53 24.20 0.48
CA THR A 64 24.34 24.27 1.32
C THR A 64 23.50 23.01 1.15
N PHE A 65 23.23 22.59 -0.09
CA PHE A 65 22.52 21.36 -0.40
C PHE A 65 23.20 20.14 0.24
N LYS A 66 24.50 19.97 0.03
CA LYS A 66 25.27 18.82 0.57
C LYS A 66 25.25 18.76 2.10
N ARG A 67 25.29 19.92 2.78
CA ARG A 67 25.18 19.99 4.25
C ARG A 67 23.79 19.62 4.73
N ILE A 68 22.75 20.12 4.06
CA ILE A 68 21.36 19.76 4.35
C ILE A 68 21.19 18.24 4.16
N GLU A 69 21.62 17.72 3.01
CA GLU A 69 21.55 16.29 2.68
C GLU A 69 22.18 15.40 3.75
N ARG A 70 23.43 15.69 4.14
CA ARG A 70 24.11 14.96 5.22
C ARG A 70 23.36 15.03 6.54
N ASN A 71 22.84 16.20 6.91
CA ASN A 71 22.13 16.39 8.17
C ASN A 71 20.80 15.65 8.18
N PHE A 72 20.06 15.65 7.07
CA PHE A 72 18.80 14.90 6.95
C PHE A 72 19.02 13.39 6.99
N GLU A 73 20.04 12.88 6.29
CA GLU A 73 20.42 11.46 6.40
C GLU A 73 20.74 11.08 7.84
N THR A 74 21.48 11.95 8.56
CA THR A 74 21.83 11.73 9.97
C THR A 74 20.59 11.71 10.87
N ILE A 75 19.75 12.74 10.76
CA ILE A 75 18.57 12.93 11.63
C ILE A 75 17.56 11.80 11.42
N ILE A 76 17.18 11.55 10.16
CA ILE A 76 16.18 10.52 9.82
C ILE A 76 16.75 9.13 10.15
N GLY A 77 18.01 8.88 9.81
CA GLY A 77 18.71 7.64 10.12
C GLY A 77 18.70 7.28 11.60
N PHE A 78 19.09 8.21 12.47
CA PHE A 78 19.13 7.96 13.90
C PHE A 78 17.73 7.85 14.52
N PHE A 79 16.76 8.64 14.09
CA PHE A 79 15.38 8.47 14.56
C PHE A 79 14.79 7.12 14.17
N HIS A 80 15.04 6.68 12.94
CA HIS A 80 14.65 5.36 12.48
C HIS A 80 15.31 4.26 13.33
N GLN A 81 16.61 4.37 13.59
CA GLN A 81 17.34 3.41 14.42
C GLN A 81 16.80 3.35 15.86
N ILE A 82 16.55 4.51 16.50
CA ILE A 82 15.94 4.56 17.84
C ILE A 82 14.59 3.87 17.83
N GLN A 83 13.72 4.20 16.87
CA GLN A 83 12.39 3.58 16.77
C GLN A 83 12.49 2.06 16.59
N ARG A 84 13.35 1.60 15.67
CA ARG A 84 13.57 0.16 15.44
C ARG A 84 14.00 -0.55 16.72
N THR A 85 14.99 -0.02 17.42
CA THR A 85 15.53 -0.64 18.63
C THR A 85 14.51 -0.66 19.77
N LEU A 86 13.70 0.39 19.94
CA LEU A 86 12.63 0.40 20.94
C LEU A 86 11.51 -0.61 20.64
N LEU A 87 11.30 -0.95 19.36
CA LEU A 87 10.31 -1.93 18.93
C LEU A 87 10.82 -3.38 18.95
N GLU A 88 12.12 -3.63 19.13
CA GLU A 88 12.68 -4.99 19.12
C GLU A 88 11.96 -6.00 20.03
N PRO A 89 11.58 -5.67 21.29
CA PRO A 89 10.83 -6.60 22.13
C PRO A 89 9.46 -7.00 21.57
N LEU A 90 8.84 -6.13 20.77
CA LEU A 90 7.54 -6.39 20.14
C LEU A 90 7.70 -7.11 18.79
N ASP A 91 8.67 -6.71 17.99
CA ASP A 91 8.83 -7.21 16.63
C ASP A 91 9.61 -8.53 16.56
N LEU A 92 10.58 -8.70 17.46
CA LEU A 92 11.48 -9.85 17.50
C LEU A 92 10.99 -10.93 18.47
N ASP A 93 11.39 -12.17 18.21
CA ASP A 93 11.08 -13.30 19.10
C ASP A 93 11.96 -13.31 20.37
N TRP A 94 11.73 -12.34 21.26
CA TRP A 94 12.43 -12.16 22.54
C TRP A 94 11.69 -12.79 23.73
N GLY A 95 10.65 -13.60 23.48
CA GLY A 95 9.75 -14.13 24.50
C GLY A 95 8.48 -13.28 24.68
N LYS A 96 7.84 -13.32 25.85
CA LYS A 96 6.56 -12.61 26.06
C LYS A 96 6.81 -11.09 26.23
N PRO A 97 6.11 -10.20 25.49
CA PRO A 97 6.22 -8.76 25.72
C PRO A 97 5.77 -8.39 27.12
N LEU A 98 6.44 -7.41 27.69
CA LEU A 98 6.12 -6.79 28.97
C LEU A 98 5.27 -5.54 28.76
N PRO A 99 4.48 -5.09 29.77
CA PRO A 99 3.72 -3.85 29.68
C PRO A 99 4.57 -2.62 29.30
N VAL A 100 5.85 -2.58 29.70
CA VAL A 100 6.77 -1.49 29.38
C VAL A 100 7.12 -1.41 27.89
N ASP A 101 7.13 -2.55 27.18
CA ASP A 101 7.46 -2.59 25.74
C ASP A 101 6.40 -1.82 24.93
N TYR A 102 5.14 -1.95 25.31
CA TYR A 102 4.04 -1.18 24.71
C TYR A 102 4.12 0.32 25.00
N LEU A 103 4.66 0.71 26.17
CA LEU A 103 4.88 2.13 26.48
C LEU A 103 5.97 2.72 25.59
N PHE A 104 7.07 2.00 25.37
CA PHE A 104 8.13 2.44 24.46
C PHE A 104 7.71 2.38 22.98
N ALA A 105 6.88 1.43 22.59
CA ALA A 105 6.32 1.39 21.23
C ALA A 105 5.44 2.61 20.90
N ASN A 106 4.77 3.18 21.90
CA ASN A 106 3.98 4.41 21.74
C ASN A 106 4.84 5.69 21.74
N TYR A 107 6.12 5.62 22.08
CA TYR A 107 7.02 6.76 22.02
C TYR A 107 7.49 6.97 20.57
N THR A 108 7.06 8.07 19.94
CA THR A 108 7.47 8.44 18.58
C THR A 108 8.57 9.51 18.65
N PRO A 109 9.86 9.17 18.46
CA PRO A 109 10.98 10.06 18.76
C PRO A 109 11.07 11.27 17.81
N TYR A 110 10.37 11.23 16.67
CA TYR A 110 10.34 12.30 15.67
C TYR A 110 8.99 13.03 15.57
N ALA A 111 8.10 12.87 16.56
CA ALA A 111 6.74 13.44 16.52
C ALA A 111 6.69 14.96 16.32
N HIS A 112 7.72 15.69 16.77
CA HIS A 112 7.83 17.16 16.65
C HIS A 112 8.82 17.62 15.58
N LEU A 113 9.41 16.69 14.80
CA LEU A 113 10.52 17.03 13.90
C LEU A 113 10.17 18.13 12.89
N GLU A 114 9.01 18.03 12.23
CA GLU A 114 8.57 19.05 11.27
C GLU A 114 8.38 20.41 11.95
N GLU A 115 7.73 20.43 13.12
CA GLU A 115 7.50 21.64 13.92
C GLU A 115 8.83 22.30 14.34
N ASP A 116 9.80 21.50 14.81
CA ASP A 116 11.12 21.96 15.19
C ASP A 116 11.91 22.51 13.99
N MET A 117 11.78 21.92 12.81
CA MET A 117 12.41 22.43 11.57
C MET A 117 11.87 23.81 11.18
N PHE A 118 10.58 24.09 11.41
CA PHE A 118 10.03 25.44 11.22
C PHE A 118 10.50 26.40 12.32
N LYS A 119 10.44 26.00 13.60
CA LYS A 119 10.88 26.83 14.73
C LYS A 119 12.35 27.26 14.62
N THR A 120 13.21 26.34 14.20
CA THR A 120 14.66 26.58 14.00
C THR A 120 15.00 27.23 12.65
N LYS A 121 13.99 27.56 11.83
CA LYS A 121 14.11 28.16 10.50
C LYS A 121 14.78 27.32 9.41
N ILE A 122 15.10 26.05 9.70
CA ILE A 122 15.68 25.12 8.73
C ILE A 122 14.71 24.89 7.57
N ALA A 123 13.42 24.68 7.86
CA ALA A 123 12.39 24.52 6.85
C ALA A 123 12.31 25.75 5.92
N PHE A 124 12.35 26.97 6.49
CA PHE A 124 12.31 28.21 5.71
C PHE A 124 13.56 28.39 4.84
N LEU A 125 14.74 27.98 5.31
CA LEU A 125 15.97 28.00 4.50
C LEU A 125 15.84 27.11 3.27
N VAL A 126 15.28 25.91 3.43
CA VAL A 126 15.02 24.98 2.34
C VAL A 126 14.01 25.55 1.36
N ILE A 127 12.84 25.98 1.86
CA ILE A 127 11.75 26.56 1.06
C ILE A 127 12.25 27.77 0.23
N LEU A 128 13.08 28.62 0.83
CA LEU A 128 13.59 29.83 0.17
C LEU A 128 14.53 29.50 -1.01
N ASN A 129 15.33 28.44 -0.89
CA ASN A 129 16.44 28.17 -1.81
C ASN A 129 16.17 27.05 -2.82
N PHE A 130 15.34 26.07 -2.46
CA PHE A 130 15.04 24.87 -3.23
C PHE A 130 13.54 24.78 -3.51
N PRO A 131 13.06 25.26 -4.67
CA PRO A 131 11.64 25.28 -5.00
C PRO A 131 11.05 23.87 -5.09
N ASN A 132 9.81 23.72 -4.63
CA ASN A 132 8.98 22.57 -4.95
C ASN A 132 8.32 22.73 -6.32
N TYR A 133 7.90 21.60 -6.91
CA TYR A 133 7.25 21.56 -8.22
C TYR A 133 5.97 20.73 -8.14
N SER A 134 4.96 21.11 -8.92
CA SER A 134 3.73 20.32 -9.06
C SER A 134 4.00 18.96 -9.70
N LEU A 135 3.08 18.00 -9.57
CA LEU A 135 3.22 16.73 -10.29
C LEU A 135 3.20 16.94 -11.81
N GLU A 136 2.38 17.88 -12.28
CA GLU A 136 2.28 18.27 -13.68
C GLU A 136 3.63 18.77 -14.20
N ASP A 137 4.31 19.67 -13.47
CA ASP A 137 5.64 20.15 -13.83
C ASP A 137 6.68 19.03 -13.85
N LYS A 138 6.63 18.14 -12.85
CA LYS A 138 7.53 16.98 -12.74
C LYS A 138 7.35 16.02 -13.92
N ILE A 139 6.12 15.81 -14.38
CA ILE A 139 5.85 14.98 -15.56
C ILE A 139 6.28 15.69 -16.84
N ALA A 140 5.99 16.98 -16.99
CA ALA A 140 6.27 17.75 -18.19
C ALA A 140 7.78 18.00 -18.41
N HIS A 141 8.51 18.26 -17.33
CA HIS A 141 9.89 18.75 -17.40
C HIS A 141 10.91 17.81 -16.80
N GLY A 142 10.49 16.85 -15.97
CA GLY A 142 11.39 15.98 -15.22
C GLY A 142 12.32 15.11 -16.05
N SER A 143 11.98 14.85 -17.32
CA SER A 143 12.85 14.15 -18.26
C SER A 143 14.08 14.97 -18.68
N THR A 144 14.02 16.30 -18.54
CA THR A 144 15.14 17.22 -18.83
C THR A 144 16.03 17.48 -17.63
N TRP A 145 15.59 17.10 -16.43
CA TRP A 145 16.35 17.27 -15.20
C TRP A 145 17.40 16.17 -15.03
N ASP A 146 18.59 16.57 -14.62
CA ASP A 146 19.60 15.64 -14.14
C ASP A 146 19.27 15.14 -12.72
N ARG A 147 20.09 14.22 -12.22
CA ARG A 147 19.90 13.61 -10.90
C ARG A 147 20.07 14.61 -9.75
N ARG A 148 20.97 15.59 -9.92
CA ARG A 148 21.19 16.65 -8.92
C ARG A 148 19.93 17.49 -8.78
N LYS A 149 19.32 17.88 -9.89
CA LYS A 149 18.09 18.66 -9.91
C LYS A 149 16.92 17.88 -9.32
N TRP A 150 16.76 16.61 -9.65
CA TRP A 150 15.75 15.75 -9.00
C TRP A 150 15.91 15.70 -7.48
N ALA A 151 17.15 15.62 -6.99
CA ALA A 151 17.41 15.65 -5.56
C ALA A 151 17.05 17.01 -4.91
N GLU A 152 17.24 18.13 -5.60
CA GLU A 152 16.76 19.45 -5.13
C GLU A 152 15.24 19.52 -5.08
N VAL A 153 14.57 18.98 -6.10
CA VAL A 153 13.11 18.94 -6.18
C VAL A 153 12.55 18.13 -5.02
N ASN A 154 13.12 16.96 -4.75
CA ASN A 154 12.71 16.11 -3.63
C ASN A 154 13.01 16.77 -2.27
N LEU A 155 14.11 17.52 -2.14
CA LEU A 155 14.37 18.34 -0.96
C LEU A 155 13.31 19.44 -0.78
N GLY A 156 12.93 20.13 -1.87
CA GLY A 156 11.86 21.13 -1.83
C GLY A 156 10.49 20.54 -1.47
N ASP A 157 10.23 19.29 -1.87
CA ASP A 157 8.99 18.58 -1.54
C ASP A 157 8.85 18.27 -0.04
N ALA A 158 9.97 18.20 0.70
CA ALA A 158 10.00 17.87 2.13
C ALA A 158 9.22 18.88 2.99
N PHE A 159 9.04 20.12 2.52
CA PHE A 159 8.34 21.20 3.24
C PHE A 159 7.19 21.78 2.42
N THR A 160 6.29 20.90 1.98
CA THR A 160 5.08 21.27 1.22
C THR A 160 3.83 21.37 2.08
N SER A 161 3.97 21.21 3.39
CA SER A 161 2.92 21.37 4.40
C SER A 161 3.51 21.93 5.70
N ARG A 162 2.62 22.37 6.60
CA ARG A 162 2.95 22.65 8.01
C ARG A 162 1.75 22.31 8.88
N VAL A 163 1.60 21.02 9.18
CA VAL A 163 0.44 20.48 9.90
C VAL A 163 0.64 20.61 11.41
N PRO A 164 -0.31 21.18 12.18
CA PRO A 164 -0.23 21.21 13.64
C PRO A 164 -0.23 19.80 14.25
N ALA A 165 0.51 19.62 15.34
CA ALA A 165 0.60 18.34 16.03
C ALA A 165 -0.78 17.82 16.50
N GLU A 166 -1.67 18.72 16.92
CA GLU A 166 -3.02 18.37 17.39
C GLU A 166 -3.88 17.78 16.26
N VAL A 167 -3.69 18.26 15.02
CA VAL A 167 -4.40 17.72 13.85
C VAL A 167 -3.92 16.30 13.55
N ASN A 168 -2.60 16.08 13.57
CA ASN A 168 -2.01 14.75 13.39
C ASN A 168 -2.46 13.76 14.49
N GLN A 169 -2.51 14.20 15.75
CA GLN A 169 -3.00 13.40 16.87
C GLN A 169 -4.48 13.05 16.70
N LYS A 170 -5.33 14.02 16.34
CA LYS A 170 -6.76 13.77 16.11
C LYS A 170 -6.98 12.79 14.96
N MET A 171 -6.21 12.92 13.89
CA MET A 171 -6.25 11.97 12.78
C MET A 171 -5.90 10.56 13.27
N ASN A 172 -4.78 10.38 13.96
CA ASN A 172 -4.38 9.07 14.49
C ASN A 172 -5.45 8.45 15.40
N GLU A 173 -6.05 9.22 16.31
CA GLU A 173 -7.15 8.76 17.17
C GLU A 173 -8.34 8.18 16.35
N ILE A 174 -8.75 8.90 15.31
CA ILE A 174 -9.88 8.49 14.46
C ILE A 174 -9.55 7.25 13.64
N PHE A 175 -8.34 7.16 13.08
CA PHE A 175 -7.90 6.00 12.31
C PHE A 175 -7.75 4.76 13.21
N VAL A 176 -7.22 4.90 14.44
CA VAL A 176 -7.18 3.82 15.43
C VAL A 176 -8.59 3.34 15.78
N SER A 177 -9.54 4.25 15.96
CA SER A 177 -10.94 3.90 16.22
C SER A 177 -11.58 3.12 15.05
N ALA A 178 -11.35 3.55 13.80
CA ALA A 178 -11.82 2.84 12.61
C ALA A 178 -11.17 1.45 12.46
N ASN A 179 -9.87 1.34 12.70
CA ASN A 179 -9.16 0.07 12.63
C ASN A 179 -9.60 -0.90 13.76
N ASN A 180 -9.83 -0.40 14.97
CA ASN A 180 -10.38 -1.19 16.07
C ASN A 180 -11.80 -1.70 15.74
N TYR A 181 -12.64 -0.85 15.14
CA TYR A 181 -13.96 -1.28 14.67
C TYR A 181 -13.86 -2.46 13.69
N ILE A 182 -12.95 -2.41 12.71
CA ILE A 182 -12.73 -3.51 11.76
C ILE A 182 -12.15 -4.76 12.43
N SER A 183 -11.17 -4.59 13.32
CA SER A 183 -10.50 -5.69 14.02
C SER A 183 -11.44 -6.47 14.93
N GLU A 184 -12.36 -5.77 15.59
CA GLU A 184 -13.39 -6.38 16.43
C GLU A 184 -14.61 -6.87 15.61
N TYR A 185 -14.70 -6.57 14.32
CA TYR A 185 -15.82 -6.99 13.47
C TYR A 185 -15.72 -8.45 13.05
N ASN A 186 -16.11 -9.35 13.93
CA ASN A 186 -16.03 -10.78 13.70
C ASN A 186 -17.40 -11.45 13.58
N ILE A 187 -17.50 -12.44 12.71
CA ILE A 187 -18.69 -13.29 12.55
C ILE A 187 -18.34 -14.70 13.06
N PHE A 188 -19.15 -15.19 13.98
CA PHE A 188 -19.08 -16.56 14.47
C PHE A 188 -19.80 -17.47 13.49
N MET A 189 -19.06 -18.00 12.51
CA MET A 189 -19.59 -18.75 11.38
C MET A 189 -20.32 -20.03 11.83
N GLY A 190 -19.82 -20.67 12.89
CA GLY A 190 -20.45 -21.85 13.50
C GLY A 190 -21.86 -21.62 14.05
N ASN A 191 -22.24 -20.35 14.26
CA ASN A 191 -23.55 -19.94 14.75
C ASN A 191 -24.50 -19.49 13.63
N LEU A 192 -24.06 -19.53 12.37
CA LEU A 192 -24.92 -19.22 11.23
C LEU A 192 -25.88 -20.37 10.95
N LEU A 193 -27.13 -20.03 10.65
CA LEU A 193 -28.20 -20.95 10.32
C LEU A 193 -28.65 -20.79 8.87
N ASP A 194 -28.88 -21.90 8.18
CA ASP A 194 -29.61 -21.90 6.91
C ASP A 194 -31.14 -21.83 7.13
N ASN A 195 -31.91 -21.83 6.03
CA ASN A 195 -33.38 -21.83 6.08
C ASN A 195 -33.98 -23.12 6.65
N GLN A 196 -33.17 -24.14 6.91
CA GLN A 196 -33.55 -25.39 7.57
C GLN A 196 -33.05 -25.42 9.04
N ASN A 197 -32.57 -24.29 9.57
CA ASN A 197 -31.99 -24.16 10.91
C ASN A 197 -30.76 -25.06 11.16
N ARG A 198 -30.00 -25.36 10.11
CA ARG A 198 -28.75 -26.13 10.19
C ARG A 198 -27.55 -25.20 10.16
N THR A 199 -26.49 -25.57 10.88
CA THR A 199 -25.19 -24.92 10.79
C THR A 199 -24.34 -25.59 9.71
N LEU A 200 -23.60 -24.81 8.92
CA LEU A 200 -22.78 -25.32 7.81
C LEU A 200 -21.26 -25.23 8.07
N PHE A 201 -20.88 -24.49 9.11
CA PHE A 201 -19.49 -24.20 9.44
C PHE A 201 -19.06 -24.88 10.75
N PRO A 202 -17.75 -25.10 10.95
CA PRO A 202 -17.22 -25.55 12.23
C PRO A 202 -17.64 -24.62 13.37
N LYS A 203 -17.94 -25.20 14.53
CA LYS A 203 -18.48 -24.49 15.70
C LYS A 203 -17.61 -23.30 16.11
N ASP A 204 -16.29 -23.51 16.14
CA ASP A 204 -15.34 -22.52 16.64
C ASP A 204 -14.79 -21.59 15.53
N LEU A 205 -15.33 -21.67 14.31
CA LEU A 205 -14.89 -20.83 13.20
C LEU A 205 -15.36 -19.38 13.41
N LYS A 206 -14.40 -18.52 13.73
CA LYS A 206 -14.56 -17.06 13.87
C LYS A 206 -13.82 -16.37 12.73
N LEU A 207 -14.50 -15.55 11.96
CA LEU A 207 -13.91 -14.82 10.84
C LEU A 207 -14.10 -13.33 11.00
N ILE A 208 -13.01 -12.58 10.87
CA ILE A 208 -13.06 -11.13 10.70
C ILE A 208 -13.80 -10.77 9.39
N SER A 209 -14.45 -9.61 9.39
CA SER A 209 -15.17 -9.07 8.25
C SER A 209 -14.30 -8.99 6.99
N HIS A 210 -14.96 -8.80 5.83
CA HIS A 210 -14.34 -8.68 4.51
C HIS A 210 -13.32 -9.79 4.17
N TRP A 211 -12.04 -9.68 4.57
CA TRP A 211 -10.99 -10.59 4.12
C TRP A 211 -11.11 -11.99 4.74
N GLY A 212 -11.48 -12.11 6.02
CA GLY A 212 -11.70 -13.44 6.63
C GLY A 212 -12.86 -14.18 5.96
N LEU A 213 -13.98 -13.48 5.75
CA LEU A 213 -15.14 -14.00 5.02
C LEU A 213 -14.79 -14.34 3.56
N ARG A 214 -14.05 -13.47 2.86
CA ARG A 214 -13.60 -13.69 1.49
C ARG A 214 -12.71 -14.93 1.39
N ASP A 215 -11.75 -15.08 2.28
CA ASP A 215 -10.76 -16.15 2.21
C ASP A 215 -11.40 -17.51 2.53
N GLU A 216 -12.34 -17.56 3.48
CA GLU A 216 -13.18 -18.74 3.69
C GLU A 216 -14.03 -19.05 2.45
N LEU A 217 -14.65 -18.05 1.83
CA LEU A 217 -15.43 -18.24 0.59
C LEU A 217 -14.55 -18.81 -0.54
N LYS A 218 -13.31 -18.32 -0.67
CA LYS A 218 -12.31 -18.83 -1.60
C LYS A 218 -11.94 -20.28 -1.30
N ALA A 219 -11.77 -20.65 -0.02
CA ALA A 219 -11.45 -22.01 0.38
C ALA A 219 -12.55 -23.01 -0.05
N GLN A 220 -13.80 -22.58 -0.14
CA GLN A 220 -14.92 -23.44 -0.54
C GLN A 220 -14.94 -23.84 -2.02
N TYR A 221 -14.15 -23.22 -2.91
CA TYR A 221 -14.07 -23.67 -4.32
C TYR A 221 -13.44 -25.06 -4.47
N ALA A 222 -12.65 -25.52 -3.50
CA ALA A 222 -12.08 -26.86 -3.49
C ALA A 222 -13.06 -27.94 -2.97
N ASN A 223 -14.17 -27.52 -2.35
CA ASN A 223 -15.13 -28.42 -1.71
C ASN A 223 -16.32 -28.67 -2.65
N PRO A 224 -16.65 -29.93 -3.00
CA PRO A 224 -17.80 -30.23 -3.86
C PRO A 224 -19.14 -29.67 -3.33
N ASP A 225 -19.33 -29.69 -2.01
CA ASP A 225 -20.50 -29.13 -1.32
C ASP A 225 -20.27 -27.71 -0.78
N GLY A 226 -19.31 -26.98 -1.36
CA GLY A 226 -18.92 -25.64 -0.91
C GLY A 226 -19.92 -24.54 -1.24
N LEU A 227 -20.72 -24.71 -2.30
CA LEU A 227 -21.59 -23.64 -2.82
C LEU A 227 -22.60 -23.09 -1.79
N PRO A 228 -23.34 -23.89 -1.00
CA PRO A 228 -24.22 -23.37 0.04
C PRO A 228 -23.50 -22.51 1.08
N LYS A 229 -22.23 -22.84 1.41
CA LYS A 229 -21.41 -22.04 2.32
C LYS A 229 -21.01 -20.71 1.70
N GLN A 230 -20.63 -20.71 0.41
CA GLN A 230 -20.33 -19.49 -0.33
C GLN A 230 -21.54 -18.55 -0.41
N GLU A 231 -22.74 -19.09 -0.68
CA GLU A 231 -23.98 -18.31 -0.74
C GLU A 231 -24.34 -17.72 0.65
N MET A 232 -24.14 -18.49 1.72
CA MET A 232 -24.36 -17.99 3.08
C MET A 232 -23.37 -16.88 3.46
N ILE A 233 -22.07 -17.04 3.17
CA ILE A 233 -21.05 -15.99 3.39
C ILE A 233 -21.40 -14.73 2.60
N PHE A 234 -21.76 -14.89 1.33
CA PHE A 234 -22.15 -13.75 0.50
C PHE A 234 -23.37 -13.03 1.08
N LYS A 235 -24.37 -13.77 1.59
CA LYS A 235 -25.52 -13.16 2.26
C LYS A 235 -25.11 -12.38 3.52
N VAL A 236 -24.18 -12.90 4.32
CA VAL A 236 -23.61 -12.17 5.47
C VAL A 236 -22.99 -10.85 5.01
N MET A 237 -22.20 -10.86 3.94
CA MET A 237 -21.58 -9.65 3.40
C MET A 237 -22.61 -8.62 2.92
N GLU A 238 -23.69 -9.05 2.26
CA GLU A 238 -24.78 -8.15 1.88
C GLU A 238 -25.39 -7.44 3.10
N ARG A 239 -25.58 -8.15 4.22
CA ARG A 239 -26.12 -7.62 5.48
C ARG A 239 -25.16 -6.64 6.17
N ILE A 240 -23.86 -6.84 6.01
CA ILE A 240 -22.83 -5.90 6.48
C ILE A 240 -22.88 -4.63 5.64
N ILE A 241 -22.98 -4.75 4.31
CA ILE A 241 -23.00 -3.59 3.40
C ILE A 241 -24.26 -2.75 3.63
N ASP A 242 -25.44 -3.36 3.64
CA ASP A 242 -26.71 -2.64 3.82
C ASP A 242 -26.99 -2.28 5.30
N GLN A 243 -26.07 -2.61 6.21
CA GLN A 243 -26.14 -2.35 7.65
C GLN A 243 -27.39 -2.95 8.33
N SER A 244 -28.05 -3.92 7.69
CA SER A 244 -29.18 -4.66 8.26
C SER A 244 -28.74 -5.84 9.14
N ILE A 245 -27.44 -6.16 9.15
CA ILE A 245 -26.87 -7.14 10.08
C ILE A 245 -27.28 -6.82 11.53
N PRO A 246 -27.76 -7.80 12.31
CA PRO A 246 -28.10 -7.59 13.71
C PRO A 246 -26.87 -7.20 14.52
N LYS A 247 -26.92 -6.10 15.26
CA LYS A 247 -25.77 -5.63 16.05
C LYS A 247 -25.24 -6.69 17.02
N ILE A 248 -26.14 -7.46 17.60
CA ILE A 248 -25.82 -8.46 18.64
C ILE A 248 -25.06 -9.69 18.12
N VAL A 249 -24.98 -9.90 16.80
CA VAL A 249 -24.23 -11.04 16.23
C VAL A 249 -22.78 -10.68 15.89
N ILE A 250 -22.44 -9.39 15.93
CA ILE A 250 -21.08 -8.91 15.68
C ILE A 250 -20.24 -9.23 16.92
N ASN A 251 -19.18 -10.00 16.71
CA ASN A 251 -18.23 -10.44 17.73
C ASN A 251 -18.90 -11.15 18.93
N SER A 252 -19.98 -11.89 18.71
CA SER A 252 -20.68 -12.65 19.74
C SER A 252 -20.96 -14.09 19.31
N ASP A 253 -20.65 -15.04 20.19
CA ASP A 253 -20.98 -16.47 20.08
C ASP A 253 -22.29 -16.85 20.81
N SER A 254 -22.96 -15.87 21.41
CA SER A 254 -24.13 -16.10 22.27
C SER A 254 -25.43 -16.31 21.48
N TYR A 255 -25.44 -15.90 20.21
CA TYR A 255 -26.63 -15.89 19.36
C TYR A 255 -26.41 -16.71 18.09
N PHE A 256 -27.50 -17.29 17.58
CA PHE A 256 -27.55 -17.93 16.28
C PHE A 256 -28.27 -17.02 15.29
N TRP A 257 -27.81 -16.99 14.03
CA TRP A 257 -28.33 -16.04 13.04
C TRP A 257 -28.55 -16.69 11.69
N ASN A 258 -29.75 -16.52 11.14
CA ASN A 258 -30.01 -16.85 9.74
C ASN A 258 -29.86 -15.57 8.89
N PRO A 259 -28.79 -15.44 8.06
CA PRO A 259 -28.56 -14.23 7.27
C PRO A 259 -29.54 -14.06 6.10
N PHE A 260 -30.20 -15.15 5.66
CA PHE A 260 -31.19 -15.10 4.56
C PHE A 260 -32.47 -14.42 5.02
N THR A 261 -33.06 -14.88 6.12
CA THR A 261 -34.27 -14.29 6.73
C THR A 261 -33.95 -13.09 7.64
N ASN A 262 -32.68 -12.93 7.99
CA ASN A 262 -32.16 -11.97 8.96
C ASN A 262 -32.70 -12.16 10.40
N SER A 263 -33.10 -13.38 10.74
CA SER A 263 -33.67 -13.71 12.06
C SER A 263 -32.58 -14.16 13.04
N VAL A 264 -32.66 -13.69 14.28
CA VAL A 264 -31.74 -14.06 15.37
C VAL A 264 -32.45 -14.96 16.37
N PHE A 265 -31.69 -15.91 16.91
CA PHE A 265 -32.18 -16.90 17.86
C PHE A 265 -31.25 -16.99 19.06
N GLU A 266 -31.84 -17.22 20.23
CA GLU A 266 -31.13 -17.58 21.44
C GLU A 266 -31.38 -19.07 21.73
N ARG A 267 -30.37 -19.77 22.24
CA ARG A 267 -30.52 -21.17 22.63
C ARG A 267 -31.00 -21.26 24.08
N LYS A 268 -32.22 -21.73 24.32
CA LYS A 268 -32.76 -22.01 25.66
C LYS A 268 -33.25 -23.44 25.76
N ASN A 269 -32.82 -24.16 26.79
CA ASN A 269 -33.20 -25.55 27.04
C ASN A 269 -33.01 -26.46 25.80
N GLY A 270 -31.95 -26.23 25.02
CA GLY A 270 -31.65 -26.96 23.80
C GLY A 270 -32.39 -26.49 22.54
N ASN A 271 -33.40 -25.63 22.65
CA ASN A 271 -34.20 -25.13 21.54
C ASN A 271 -33.73 -23.73 21.08
N LEU A 272 -33.83 -23.48 19.78
CA LEU A 272 -33.64 -22.15 19.19
C LEU A 272 -34.93 -21.35 19.31
N ILE A 273 -34.90 -20.26 20.08
CA ILE A 273 -36.04 -19.37 20.28
C ILE A 273 -35.76 -18.06 19.52
N PRO A 274 -36.65 -17.63 18.61
CA PRO A 274 -36.46 -16.37 17.89
C PRO A 274 -36.51 -15.19 18.86
N ILE A 275 -35.62 -14.23 18.65
CA ILE A 275 -35.57 -12.99 19.42
C ILE A 275 -35.59 -11.79 18.47
N ASN A 276 -36.07 -10.66 18.97
CA ASN A 276 -35.94 -9.39 18.25
C ASN A 276 -34.50 -8.88 18.38
N SER A 277 -34.00 -8.30 17.30
CA SER A 277 -32.66 -7.73 17.25
C SER A 277 -32.65 -6.46 16.42
N GLU A 278 -31.98 -5.44 16.91
CA GLU A 278 -31.78 -4.19 16.15
C GLU A 278 -30.63 -4.34 15.15
N PRO A 279 -30.75 -3.73 13.96
CA PRO A 279 -29.67 -3.68 12.99
C PRO A 279 -28.49 -2.83 13.51
N GLU A 280 -27.30 -3.03 12.94
CA GLU A 280 -26.13 -2.20 13.20
C GLU A 280 -26.40 -0.72 12.84
N ASN A 281 -27.16 -0.47 11.78
CA ASN A 281 -27.74 0.82 11.42
C ASN A 281 -26.71 1.97 11.25
N GLY A 282 -25.86 1.85 10.22
CA GLY A 282 -25.01 2.94 9.75
C GLY A 282 -23.71 3.17 10.51
N VAL A 283 -23.38 2.34 11.51
CA VAL A 283 -22.12 2.45 12.27
C VAL A 283 -20.90 2.36 11.35
N ARG A 284 -20.90 1.46 10.37
CA ARG A 284 -19.84 1.34 9.36
C ARG A 284 -19.57 2.66 8.65
N TYR A 285 -20.63 3.31 8.19
CA TYR A 285 -20.55 4.56 7.43
C TYR A 285 -20.25 5.77 8.32
N LYS A 286 -20.61 5.72 9.61
CA LYS A 286 -20.17 6.69 10.60
C LYS A 286 -18.64 6.68 10.78
N HIS A 287 -18.02 5.49 10.83
CA HIS A 287 -16.57 5.37 10.87
C HIS A 287 -15.94 5.94 9.59
N LEU A 288 -16.48 5.62 8.41
CA LEU A 288 -16.01 6.20 7.14
C LEU A 288 -16.11 7.73 7.12
N LEU A 289 -17.26 8.32 7.48
CA LEU A 289 -17.40 9.78 7.59
C LEU A 289 -16.41 10.39 8.58
N SER A 290 -16.18 9.71 9.71
CA SER A 290 -15.22 10.17 10.71
C SER A 290 -13.80 10.24 10.13
N THR A 291 -13.37 9.21 9.37
CA THR A 291 -12.07 9.24 8.67
C THR A 291 -12.00 10.33 7.60
N PHE A 292 -13.11 10.58 6.87
CA PHE A 292 -13.20 11.70 5.92
C PHE A 292 -13.04 13.05 6.61
N HIS A 293 -13.77 13.31 7.69
CA HIS A 293 -13.66 14.57 8.44
C HIS A 293 -12.27 14.76 9.03
N ALA A 294 -11.66 13.70 9.56
CA ALA A 294 -10.29 13.74 10.05
C ALA A 294 -9.30 14.11 8.94
N GLN A 295 -9.44 13.53 7.75
CA GLN A 295 -8.62 13.86 6.59
C GLN A 295 -8.84 15.30 6.11
N LYS A 296 -10.08 15.79 6.16
CA LYS A 296 -10.42 17.18 5.81
C LYS A 296 -9.73 18.21 6.73
N LEU A 297 -9.37 17.85 7.97
CA LEU A 297 -8.62 18.75 8.86
C LEU A 297 -7.22 19.08 8.32
N LEU A 298 -6.64 18.25 7.46
CA LEU A 298 -5.34 18.50 6.84
C LEU A 298 -5.41 19.49 5.68
N ASP A 299 -6.58 19.60 5.05
CA ASP A 299 -6.78 20.32 3.80
C ASP A 299 -6.22 21.77 3.80
N PRO A 300 -6.43 22.58 4.87
CA PRO A 300 -5.89 23.95 4.92
C PRO A 300 -4.35 24.03 5.05
N TYR A 301 -3.70 22.94 5.46
CA TYR A 301 -2.26 22.90 5.76
C TYR A 301 -1.42 22.34 4.60
N VAL A 302 -2.06 21.92 3.51
CA VAL A 302 -1.42 21.30 2.35
C VAL A 302 -1.86 22.00 1.06
N PRO A 303 -1.43 23.25 0.82
CA PRO A 303 -1.99 24.09 -0.26
C PRO A 303 -1.84 23.53 -1.67
N ASP A 304 -0.77 22.78 -1.95
CA ASP A 304 -0.52 22.21 -3.28
C ASP A 304 -1.24 20.87 -3.50
N ALA A 305 -1.88 20.33 -2.45
CA ALA A 305 -2.68 19.12 -2.50
C ALA A 305 -3.79 19.20 -1.44
N PRO A 306 -4.76 20.11 -1.62
CA PRO A 306 -5.68 20.50 -0.56
C PRO A 306 -6.67 19.41 -0.23
N THR A 307 -6.98 18.44 -1.10
CA THR A 307 -7.86 17.31 -0.75
C THR A 307 -7.06 16.04 -0.49
N LEU A 308 -7.64 15.05 0.21
CA LEU A 308 -7.03 13.73 0.32
C LEU A 308 -6.81 13.11 -1.08
N ILE A 309 -7.72 13.37 -2.02
CA ILE A 309 -7.60 12.90 -3.40
C ILE A 309 -6.29 13.44 -4.00
N ASP A 310 -6.07 14.75 -3.88
CA ASP A 310 -4.83 15.36 -4.36
C ASP A 310 -3.61 14.79 -3.63
N ARG A 311 -3.63 14.65 -2.30
CA ARG A 311 -2.49 14.09 -1.54
C ARG A 311 -2.13 12.69 -2.00
N ARG A 312 -3.14 11.82 -2.13
CA ARG A 312 -2.96 10.43 -2.53
C ARG A 312 -2.46 10.28 -3.97
N PHE A 313 -2.97 11.05 -4.92
CA PHE A 313 -2.59 10.90 -6.33
C PHE A 313 -1.35 11.72 -6.70
N THR A 314 -1.23 12.95 -6.20
CA THR A 314 -0.14 13.87 -6.56
C THR A 314 1.13 13.67 -5.74
N LYS A 315 1.00 13.43 -4.42
CA LYS A 315 2.15 13.31 -3.50
C LYS A 315 2.55 11.86 -3.27
N ASP A 316 1.60 11.02 -2.87
CA ASP A 316 1.90 9.63 -2.48
C ASP A 316 2.18 8.76 -3.71
N ARG A 317 1.20 8.66 -4.63
CA ARG A 317 1.34 7.85 -5.85
C ARG A 317 2.22 8.50 -6.89
N LYS A 318 2.26 9.84 -6.94
CA LYS A 318 2.88 10.63 -8.02
C LYS A 318 2.36 10.23 -9.41
N ILE A 319 1.08 9.84 -9.50
CA ILE A 319 0.37 9.46 -10.73
C ILE A 319 -0.99 10.17 -10.71
N PRO A 320 -1.33 10.98 -11.73
CA PRO A 320 -2.60 11.69 -11.76
C PRO A 320 -3.79 10.74 -11.62
N GLU A 321 -4.82 11.16 -10.88
CA GLU A 321 -6.02 10.34 -10.63
C GLU A 321 -6.66 9.82 -11.93
N LYS A 322 -6.75 10.68 -12.94
CA LYS A 322 -7.28 10.34 -14.28
C LYS A 322 -6.48 9.23 -14.95
N GLU A 323 -5.17 9.19 -14.73
CA GLU A 323 -4.30 8.17 -15.31
C GLU A 323 -4.49 6.82 -14.59
N VAL A 324 -4.65 6.84 -13.26
CA VAL A 324 -5.03 5.63 -12.52
C VAL A 324 -6.40 5.13 -12.99
N GLU A 325 -7.41 6.00 -13.07
CA GLU A 325 -8.75 5.64 -13.58
C GLU A 325 -8.68 5.04 -15.00
N ARG A 326 -7.85 5.60 -15.89
CA ARG A 326 -7.61 5.06 -17.25
C ARG A 326 -7.00 3.66 -17.21
N LEU A 327 -5.96 3.44 -16.39
CA LEU A 327 -5.32 2.13 -16.24
C LEU A 327 -6.31 1.07 -15.75
N LEU A 328 -7.08 1.39 -14.70
CA LEU A 328 -8.08 0.48 -14.14
C LEU A 328 -9.18 0.16 -15.15
N THR A 329 -9.75 1.19 -15.79
CA THR A 329 -10.83 1.01 -16.75
C THR A 329 -10.40 0.27 -18.01
N SER A 330 -9.12 0.31 -18.39
CA SER A 330 -8.57 -0.48 -19.50
C SER A 330 -8.66 -2.00 -19.25
N VAL A 331 -8.46 -2.45 -18.01
CA VAL A 331 -8.63 -3.85 -17.61
C VAL A 331 -10.11 -4.19 -17.49
N LEU A 332 -10.87 -3.37 -16.76
CA LEU A 332 -12.30 -3.60 -16.49
C LEU A 332 -13.17 -3.64 -17.75
N SER A 333 -12.82 -2.84 -18.77
CA SER A 333 -13.57 -2.76 -20.03
C SER A 333 -13.06 -3.74 -21.09
N SER A 334 -12.01 -4.52 -20.79
CA SER A 334 -11.42 -5.44 -21.76
C SER A 334 -12.40 -6.54 -22.17
N PRO A 335 -12.51 -6.89 -23.47
CA PRO A 335 -13.33 -8.03 -23.91
C PRO A 335 -12.82 -9.37 -23.36
N LEU A 336 -11.61 -9.41 -22.81
CA LEU A 336 -11.05 -10.59 -22.15
C LEU A 336 -11.79 -10.95 -20.87
N THR A 337 -12.41 -9.99 -20.16
CA THR A 337 -13.18 -10.25 -18.92
C THR A 337 -14.30 -11.27 -19.18
N ALA A 338 -15.03 -11.11 -20.27
CA ALA A 338 -16.08 -12.04 -20.69
C ALA A 338 -15.53 -13.41 -21.11
N LYS A 339 -14.33 -13.47 -21.72
CA LYS A 339 -13.70 -14.74 -22.11
C LYS A 339 -13.20 -15.51 -20.88
N VAL A 340 -12.55 -14.84 -19.93
CA VAL A 340 -12.11 -15.43 -18.67
C VAL A 340 -13.30 -15.85 -17.82
N GLY A 341 -14.34 -15.01 -17.72
CA GLY A 341 -15.58 -15.38 -17.02
C GLY A 341 -16.23 -16.65 -17.56
N LYS A 342 -16.29 -16.83 -18.89
CA LYS A 342 -16.77 -18.08 -19.52
C LYS A 342 -15.89 -19.29 -19.20
N LEU A 343 -14.57 -19.10 -19.11
CA LEU A 343 -13.66 -20.17 -18.68
C LEU A 343 -13.93 -20.57 -17.23
N ILE A 344 -14.18 -19.60 -16.35
CA ILE A 344 -14.56 -19.86 -14.96
C ILE A 344 -15.91 -20.60 -14.90
N GLU A 345 -16.93 -20.18 -15.66
CA GLU A 345 -18.21 -20.91 -15.75
C GLU A 345 -18.01 -22.38 -16.15
N LYS A 346 -17.16 -22.62 -17.17
CA LYS A 346 -16.83 -23.98 -17.62
C LYS A 346 -16.17 -24.80 -16.50
N ARG A 347 -15.24 -24.20 -15.75
CA ARG A 347 -14.55 -24.88 -14.63
C ARG A 347 -15.45 -25.14 -13.43
N LEU A 348 -16.36 -24.21 -13.13
CA LEU A 348 -17.31 -24.35 -12.02
C LEU A 348 -18.50 -25.26 -12.36
N GLY A 349 -18.79 -25.49 -13.64
CA GLY A 349 -19.98 -26.24 -14.08
C GLY A 349 -21.30 -25.51 -13.84
N ARG A 350 -21.25 -24.20 -13.55
CA ARG A 350 -22.42 -23.35 -13.27
C ARG A 350 -22.20 -21.92 -13.76
N LYS A 351 -23.28 -21.14 -13.79
CA LYS A 351 -23.22 -19.69 -14.03
C LYS A 351 -22.50 -18.97 -12.90
N LEU A 352 -21.87 -17.85 -13.26
CA LEU A 352 -21.22 -16.99 -12.27
C LEU A 352 -22.25 -16.40 -11.32
N ARG A 353 -21.89 -16.34 -10.05
CA ARG A 353 -22.51 -15.60 -8.96
C ARG A 353 -21.65 -14.38 -8.65
N PRO A 354 -22.19 -13.32 -8.04
CA PRO A 354 -21.42 -12.11 -7.79
C PRO A 354 -20.10 -12.35 -7.03
N PHE A 355 -20.09 -13.28 -6.08
CA PHE A 355 -18.89 -13.64 -5.32
C PHE A 355 -17.82 -14.42 -6.10
N ASP A 356 -18.09 -14.85 -7.34
CA ASP A 356 -17.07 -15.45 -8.20
C ASP A 356 -16.07 -14.43 -8.75
N ILE A 357 -16.23 -13.13 -8.45
CA ILE A 357 -15.11 -12.17 -8.56
C ILE A 357 -13.89 -12.66 -7.77
N TRP A 358 -14.09 -13.45 -6.73
CA TRP A 358 -13.04 -14.05 -5.89
C TRP A 358 -12.58 -15.43 -6.33
N TYR A 359 -13.00 -15.93 -7.50
CA TYR A 359 -12.54 -17.22 -8.00
C TYR A 359 -11.00 -17.30 -8.01
N ASN A 360 -10.44 -18.29 -7.32
CA ASN A 360 -8.99 -18.48 -7.15
C ASN A 360 -8.48 -19.76 -7.84
N GLY A 361 -9.28 -20.38 -8.70
CA GLY A 361 -8.89 -21.65 -9.35
C GLY A 361 -7.88 -21.49 -10.49
N PHE A 362 -7.42 -20.26 -10.77
CA PHE A 362 -6.26 -20.01 -11.63
C PHE A 362 -4.94 -19.99 -10.85
N LYS A 363 -4.97 -19.93 -9.51
CA LYS A 363 -3.76 -20.00 -8.71
C LYS A 363 -2.99 -21.29 -9.06
N PRO A 364 -1.72 -21.20 -9.50
CA PRO A 364 -0.93 -22.37 -9.81
C PRO A 364 -0.90 -23.33 -8.61
N ARG A 365 -1.14 -24.62 -8.87
CA ARG A 365 -0.95 -25.66 -7.84
C ARG A 365 0.52 -26.04 -7.86
N GLY A 366 1.21 -25.86 -6.74
CA GLY A 366 2.62 -26.23 -6.61
C GLY A 366 2.84 -27.69 -6.98
N LEU A 367 3.91 -27.96 -7.75
CA LEU A 367 4.30 -29.32 -8.15
C LEU A 367 4.75 -30.17 -6.95
N PHE A 368 5.24 -29.52 -5.91
CA PHE A 368 5.79 -30.15 -4.71
C PHE A 368 4.81 -30.05 -3.54
N LYS A 369 4.79 -31.09 -2.71
CA LYS A 369 4.02 -31.08 -1.45
C LYS A 369 4.74 -30.20 -0.42
N GLU A 370 3.97 -29.51 0.42
CA GLU A 370 4.53 -28.62 1.43
C GLU A 370 5.46 -29.37 2.41
N GLU A 371 5.15 -30.62 2.76
CA GLU A 371 5.98 -31.42 3.66
C GLU A 371 7.36 -31.76 3.06
N GLU A 372 7.42 -31.92 1.74
CA GLU A 372 8.68 -32.17 1.02
C GLU A 372 9.54 -30.92 0.98
N LEU A 373 8.93 -29.77 0.70
CA LEU A 373 9.59 -28.47 0.71
C LEU A 373 10.08 -28.12 2.13
N ASP A 374 9.28 -28.37 3.16
CA ASP A 374 9.64 -28.18 4.56
C ASP A 374 10.90 -28.97 4.92
N LYS A 375 11.02 -30.23 4.46
CA LYS A 375 12.22 -31.04 4.73
C LYS A 375 13.47 -30.44 4.09
N ILE A 376 13.38 -30.04 2.81
CA ILE A 376 14.50 -29.44 2.07
C ILE A 376 14.97 -28.15 2.74
N VAL A 377 14.01 -27.28 3.11
CA VAL A 377 14.32 -25.98 3.71
C VAL A 377 14.91 -26.16 5.12
N LYS A 378 14.37 -27.06 5.95
CA LYS A 378 14.91 -27.33 7.30
C LYS A 378 16.33 -27.87 7.25
N GLU A 379 16.62 -28.76 6.31
CA GLU A 379 17.96 -29.31 6.11
C GLU A 379 18.96 -28.23 5.70
N LYS A 380 18.54 -27.31 4.82
CA LYS A 380 19.38 -26.21 4.35
C LYS A 380 19.55 -25.09 5.39
N TYR A 381 18.48 -24.77 6.13
CA TYR A 381 18.43 -23.67 7.09
C TYR A 381 17.87 -24.15 8.46
N PRO A 382 18.69 -24.86 9.25
CA PRO A 382 18.29 -25.33 10.57
C PRO A 382 18.13 -24.19 11.59
N ASN A 383 18.64 -22.99 11.31
CA ASN A 383 18.50 -21.80 12.14
C ASN A 383 18.68 -20.51 11.28
N LEU A 384 18.45 -19.35 11.90
CA LEU A 384 18.58 -18.04 11.24
C LEU A 384 20.01 -17.75 10.80
N GLU A 385 21.00 -18.16 11.59
CA GLU A 385 22.42 -17.95 11.28
C GLU A 385 22.82 -18.71 10.01
N ALA A 386 22.26 -19.89 9.78
CA ALA A 386 22.45 -20.64 8.54
C ALA A 386 21.89 -19.87 7.34
N PHE A 387 20.69 -19.29 7.46
CA PHE A 387 20.08 -18.48 6.40
C PHE A 387 20.88 -17.18 6.14
N GLN A 388 21.28 -16.45 7.18
CA GLN A 388 22.14 -15.26 7.09
C GLN A 388 23.45 -15.55 6.36
N ARG A 389 24.12 -16.68 6.67
CA ARG A 389 25.37 -17.07 6.02
C ARG A 389 25.19 -17.47 4.54
N ASP A 390 24.00 -17.92 4.15
CA ASP A 390 23.72 -18.33 2.77
C ASP A 390 23.25 -17.16 1.87
N LEU A 391 23.02 -15.96 2.43
CA LEU A 391 22.60 -14.80 1.63
C LEU A 391 23.50 -14.55 0.40
N PRO A 392 24.86 -14.59 0.48
CA PRO A 392 25.69 -14.41 -0.70
C PRO A 392 25.37 -15.44 -1.80
N ASN A 393 25.17 -16.71 -1.45
CA ASN A 393 24.86 -17.77 -2.42
C ASN A 393 23.46 -17.60 -3.02
N ILE A 394 22.47 -17.22 -2.20
CA ILE A 394 21.11 -16.91 -2.66
C ILE A 394 21.16 -15.79 -3.70
N LEU A 395 21.88 -14.71 -3.40
CA LEU A 395 22.02 -13.57 -4.29
C LEU A 395 22.76 -13.95 -5.59
N ILE A 396 23.84 -14.73 -5.51
CA ILE A 396 24.53 -15.21 -6.72
C ILE A 396 23.58 -16.03 -7.62
N LYS A 397 22.75 -16.91 -7.04
CA LYS A 397 21.73 -17.66 -7.78
C LYS A 397 20.67 -16.77 -8.42
N LEU A 398 20.37 -15.61 -7.83
CA LEU A 398 19.47 -14.60 -8.39
C LEU A 398 20.15 -13.73 -9.47
N GLY A 399 21.40 -14.02 -9.83
CA GLY A 399 22.12 -13.35 -10.91
C GLY A 399 22.98 -12.18 -10.48
N PHE A 400 23.11 -11.90 -9.18
CA PHE A 400 24.06 -10.90 -8.70
C PHE A 400 25.51 -11.39 -8.86
N SER A 401 26.43 -10.50 -9.22
CA SER A 401 27.87 -10.82 -9.19
C SER A 401 28.33 -11.09 -7.76
N GLU A 402 29.44 -11.82 -7.58
CA GLU A 402 30.00 -12.11 -6.25
C GLU A 402 30.27 -10.84 -5.44
N GLU A 403 30.78 -9.79 -6.10
CA GLU A 403 31.03 -8.49 -5.49
C GLU A 403 29.72 -7.86 -4.96
N LYS A 404 28.65 -7.89 -5.75
CA LYS A 404 27.36 -7.32 -5.38
C LYS A 404 26.64 -8.15 -4.33
N ALA A 405 26.70 -9.46 -4.43
CA ALA A 405 26.17 -10.37 -3.42
C ALA A 405 26.84 -10.13 -2.05
N LYS A 406 28.17 -9.96 -2.03
CA LYS A 406 28.92 -9.58 -0.82
C LYS A 406 28.48 -8.21 -0.30
N PHE A 407 28.47 -7.19 -1.16
CA PHE A 407 28.04 -5.83 -0.81
C PHE A 407 26.66 -5.78 -0.15
N LEU A 408 25.70 -6.49 -0.72
CA LEU A 408 24.32 -6.61 -0.20
C LEU A 408 24.30 -7.36 1.14
N SER A 409 24.91 -8.55 1.20
CA SER A 409 24.89 -9.40 2.40
C SER A 409 25.54 -8.74 3.62
N GLU A 410 26.56 -7.88 3.45
CA GLU A 410 27.18 -7.14 4.55
C GLU A 410 26.27 -6.07 5.16
N ARG A 411 25.25 -5.63 4.40
CA ARG A 411 24.30 -4.55 4.73
C ARG A 411 22.90 -5.06 5.09
N ILE A 412 22.68 -6.38 5.06
CA ILE A 412 21.40 -7.01 5.42
C ILE A 412 21.61 -7.91 6.63
N VAL A 413 20.80 -7.68 7.67
CA VAL A 413 20.73 -8.50 8.88
C VAL A 413 19.45 -9.32 8.86
N VAL A 414 19.54 -10.60 9.17
CA VAL A 414 18.39 -11.51 9.29
C VAL A 414 18.02 -11.61 10.77
N ASP A 415 16.81 -11.15 11.09
CA ASP A 415 16.28 -11.10 12.44
C ASP A 415 15.16 -12.13 12.68
N PRO A 416 15.02 -12.65 13.91
CA PRO A 416 13.92 -13.54 14.28
C PRO A 416 12.59 -12.77 14.40
N ALA A 417 11.66 -12.98 13.46
CA ALA A 417 10.34 -12.35 13.53
C ALA A 417 9.44 -13.02 14.58
N ARG A 418 8.81 -12.22 15.45
CA ARG A 418 7.64 -12.66 16.24
C ARG A 418 6.42 -12.91 15.33
N GLY A 419 6.18 -12.00 14.39
CA GLY A 419 5.08 -12.03 13.42
C GLY A 419 5.30 -12.99 12.24
N SER A 420 4.62 -12.74 11.12
CA SER A 420 4.81 -13.46 9.86
C SER A 420 6.18 -13.23 9.22
N GLY A 421 6.80 -12.07 9.48
CA GLY A 421 7.98 -11.55 8.80
C GLY A 421 7.69 -10.17 8.19
N HIS A 422 8.72 -9.37 7.98
CA HIS A 422 8.69 -8.10 7.23
C HIS A 422 10.11 -7.56 6.98
N ALA A 423 10.27 -6.73 5.97
CA ALA A 423 11.49 -5.98 5.70
C ALA A 423 11.46 -4.61 6.37
N MET A 424 12.59 -4.19 6.93
CA MET A 424 12.80 -2.85 7.46
C MET A 424 14.10 -2.27 6.88
N GLY A 425 13.98 -1.40 5.88
CA GLY A 425 15.12 -0.76 5.23
C GLY A 425 15.80 0.29 6.10
N ALA A 426 17.12 0.40 5.98
CA ALA A 426 17.89 1.48 6.59
C ALA A 426 17.45 2.85 6.06
N GLN A 427 17.59 3.89 6.89
CA GLN A 427 17.36 5.29 6.51
C GLN A 427 18.66 6.12 6.48
N MET A 428 19.81 5.49 6.74
CA MET A 428 21.13 6.12 6.59
C MET A 428 22.17 5.08 6.16
N ARG A 429 23.18 5.49 5.39
CA ARG A 429 24.18 4.58 4.83
C ARG A 429 25.13 3.94 5.86
N THR A 430 25.11 4.39 7.10
CA THR A 430 25.86 3.79 8.20
C THR A 430 25.10 2.68 8.92
N ASP A 431 23.81 2.52 8.63
CA ASP A 431 22.93 1.52 9.21
C ASP A 431 22.76 0.31 8.27
N LYS A 432 22.10 -0.75 8.76
CA LYS A 432 21.79 -1.95 7.99
C LYS A 432 20.29 -2.11 7.77
N ALA A 433 19.93 -2.74 6.66
CA ALA A 433 18.57 -3.20 6.42
C ALA A 433 18.33 -4.49 7.21
N HIS A 434 17.10 -4.67 7.70
CA HIS A 434 16.69 -5.80 8.53
C HIS A 434 15.64 -6.63 7.78
N LEU A 435 15.97 -7.90 7.57
CA LEU A 435 15.10 -8.94 7.05
C LEU A 435 14.54 -9.72 8.22
N ARG A 436 13.28 -9.52 8.58
CA ARG A 436 12.65 -10.28 9.67
C ARG A 436 11.89 -11.45 9.09
N THR A 437 12.24 -12.66 9.51
CA THR A 437 11.52 -13.88 9.13
C THR A 437 11.40 -14.84 10.30
N ARG A 438 10.37 -15.71 10.25
CA ARG A 438 10.13 -16.69 11.29
C ARG A 438 10.91 -17.97 11.01
N VAL A 439 11.68 -18.40 12.00
CA VAL A 439 12.35 -19.71 12.02
C VAL A 439 11.94 -20.42 13.30
N THR A 440 11.40 -21.64 13.18
CA THR A 440 10.98 -22.41 14.35
C THR A 440 12.17 -23.07 15.04
N LYS A 441 11.97 -23.62 16.25
CA LYS A 441 13.00 -24.38 16.96
C LYS A 441 13.53 -25.57 16.16
N ASP A 442 12.70 -26.12 15.25
CA ASP A 442 13.02 -27.26 14.41
C ASP A 442 13.55 -26.85 13.02
N GLY A 443 13.94 -25.58 12.86
CA GLY A 443 14.43 -25.00 11.61
C GLY A 443 13.39 -24.21 10.82
N MET A 444 13.83 -23.66 9.70
CA MET A 444 12.97 -22.88 8.79
C MET A 444 12.09 -23.83 7.98
N ASN A 445 10.79 -23.57 7.93
CA ASN A 445 9.86 -24.30 7.05
C ASN A 445 9.69 -23.56 5.72
N TYR A 446 9.05 -24.19 4.73
CA TYR A 446 8.92 -23.62 3.38
C TYR A 446 8.17 -22.30 3.39
N LYS A 447 7.10 -22.19 4.19
CA LYS A 447 6.38 -20.91 4.34
C LYS A 447 7.29 -19.79 4.87
N GLY A 448 8.09 -20.05 5.90
CA GLY A 448 9.05 -19.09 6.45
C GLY A 448 10.14 -18.72 5.44
N PHE A 449 10.60 -19.68 4.63
CA PHE A 449 11.55 -19.44 3.54
C PHE A 449 10.95 -18.58 2.42
N ASN A 450 9.76 -18.90 1.93
CA ASN A 450 9.08 -18.13 0.88
C ASN A 450 8.88 -16.66 1.31
N ILE A 451 8.48 -16.43 2.57
CA ILE A 451 8.42 -15.08 3.16
C ILE A 451 9.82 -14.46 3.22
N ALA A 452 10.83 -15.16 3.73
CA ALA A 452 12.18 -14.63 3.83
C ALA A 452 12.75 -14.18 2.47
N ILE A 453 12.45 -14.91 1.39
CA ILE A 453 12.87 -14.55 0.03
C ILE A 453 12.12 -13.31 -0.47
N HIS A 454 10.83 -13.17 -0.15
CA HIS A 454 10.07 -11.94 -0.44
C HIS A 454 10.69 -10.73 0.28
N GLU A 455 10.91 -10.83 1.60
CA GLU A 455 11.52 -9.76 2.39
C GLU A 455 12.95 -9.42 1.93
N LEU A 456 13.72 -10.43 1.50
CA LEU A 456 15.03 -10.22 0.91
C LEU A 456 14.96 -9.33 -0.34
N GLY A 457 13.94 -9.49 -1.17
CA GLY A 457 13.74 -8.63 -2.35
C GLY A 457 13.53 -7.16 -1.97
N HIS A 458 12.76 -6.87 -0.92
CA HIS A 458 12.65 -5.52 -0.37
C HIS A 458 13.99 -5.00 0.14
N ASN A 459 14.72 -5.79 0.94
CA ASN A 459 15.98 -5.33 1.51
C ASN A 459 17.06 -5.09 0.45
N VAL A 460 17.11 -5.91 -0.61
CA VAL A 460 18.02 -5.67 -1.74
C VAL A 460 17.68 -4.37 -2.46
N GLU A 461 16.40 -4.07 -2.68
CA GLU A 461 15.97 -2.79 -3.25
C GLU A 461 16.43 -1.64 -2.36
N GLN A 462 16.09 -1.69 -1.07
CA GLN A 462 16.40 -0.65 -0.08
C GLN A 462 17.91 -0.41 0.04
N VAL A 463 18.74 -1.46 -0.02
CA VAL A 463 20.20 -1.31 0.00
C VAL A 463 20.70 -0.63 -1.28
N PHE A 464 20.22 -1.00 -2.47
CA PHE A 464 20.65 -0.34 -3.70
C PHE A 464 20.14 1.09 -3.82
N SER A 465 18.88 1.33 -3.47
CA SER A 465 18.24 2.63 -3.59
C SER A 465 18.72 3.64 -2.54
N LEU A 466 19.40 3.18 -1.47
CA LEU A 466 20.09 4.04 -0.51
C LEU A 466 21.61 4.13 -0.75
N HIS A 467 22.31 3.00 -0.87
CA HIS A 467 23.78 3.02 -0.97
C HIS A 467 24.28 3.19 -2.41
N GLY A 468 23.49 2.83 -3.41
CA GLY A 468 23.82 2.95 -4.83
C GLY A 468 23.41 4.27 -5.48
N ILE A 469 22.78 5.18 -4.73
CA ILE A 469 22.30 6.49 -5.19
C ILE A 469 23.30 7.60 -4.85
N ASP A 470 23.45 8.58 -5.75
CA ASP A 470 24.42 9.67 -5.62
C ASP A 470 23.98 10.75 -4.62
N TYR A 471 22.65 10.96 -4.51
CA TYR A 471 22.04 11.97 -3.65
C TYR A 471 21.02 11.31 -2.72
N TYR A 472 21.13 11.55 -1.42
CA TYR A 472 20.23 10.98 -0.40
C TYR A 472 18.76 11.37 -0.64
N PHE A 473 18.48 12.61 -1.07
CA PHE A 473 17.10 13.01 -1.41
C PHE A 473 16.54 12.32 -2.67
N LEU A 474 17.37 11.59 -3.41
CA LEU A 474 16.96 10.75 -4.53
C LEU A 474 16.84 9.27 -4.12
N SER A 475 17.09 8.92 -2.86
CA SER A 475 17.02 7.55 -2.37
C SER A 475 15.61 6.96 -2.45
N GLY A 476 15.54 5.62 -2.52
CA GLY A 476 14.31 4.87 -2.71
C GLY A 476 13.88 4.74 -4.17
N VAL A 477 12.74 4.09 -4.37
CA VAL A 477 12.03 3.95 -5.66
C VAL A 477 10.77 4.84 -5.64
N PRO A 478 10.04 5.01 -6.76
CA PRO A 478 8.98 6.02 -6.84
C PRO A 478 7.88 5.91 -5.77
N ASN A 479 7.45 4.69 -5.44
CA ASN A 479 6.48 4.39 -4.39
C ASN A 479 6.49 2.89 -4.03
N THR A 480 5.70 2.50 -3.03
CA THR A 480 5.61 1.13 -2.49
C THR A 480 5.31 0.06 -3.54
N ALA A 481 4.53 0.36 -4.59
CA ALA A 481 4.21 -0.63 -5.62
C ALA A 481 5.46 -1.14 -6.37
N PHE A 482 6.48 -0.29 -6.52
CA PHE A 482 7.76 -0.70 -7.11
C PHE A 482 8.58 -1.56 -6.15
N THR A 483 8.59 -1.23 -4.86
CA THR A 483 9.24 -2.02 -3.81
C THR A 483 8.63 -3.42 -3.70
N GLU A 484 7.29 -3.54 -3.73
CA GLU A 484 6.57 -4.82 -3.79
C GLU A 484 6.89 -5.65 -5.02
N CYS A 485 7.01 -5.01 -6.20
CA CYS A 485 7.38 -5.71 -7.42
C CYS A 485 8.72 -6.45 -7.28
N PHE A 486 9.74 -5.81 -6.67
CA PHE A 486 11.03 -6.47 -6.47
C PHE A 486 10.92 -7.66 -5.51
N ALA A 487 10.12 -7.54 -4.44
CA ALA A 487 9.86 -8.65 -3.53
C ALA A 487 9.19 -9.85 -4.23
N PHE A 488 8.19 -9.60 -5.10
CA PHE A 488 7.57 -10.66 -5.90
C PHE A 488 8.53 -11.31 -6.90
N LEU A 489 9.43 -10.54 -7.54
CA LEU A 489 10.45 -11.11 -8.43
C LEU A 489 11.37 -12.10 -7.70
N PHE A 490 11.66 -11.86 -6.43
CA PHE A 490 12.42 -12.78 -5.59
C PHE A 490 11.56 -13.98 -5.20
N GLN A 491 10.35 -13.72 -4.66
CA GLN A 491 9.43 -14.74 -4.18
C GLN A 491 9.07 -15.76 -5.27
N ASN A 492 8.92 -15.33 -6.53
CA ASN A 492 8.59 -16.21 -7.66
C ASN A 492 9.72 -17.21 -8.03
N ARG A 493 10.94 -17.02 -7.49
CA ARG A 493 12.14 -17.84 -7.73
C ARG A 493 12.53 -18.69 -6.51
N ASP A 494 11.70 -18.74 -5.48
CA ASP A 494 11.96 -19.48 -4.25
C ASP A 494 12.29 -20.97 -4.49
N LEU A 495 11.56 -21.66 -5.36
CA LEU A 495 11.83 -23.06 -5.71
C LEU A 495 13.18 -23.23 -6.44
N GLU A 496 13.51 -22.32 -7.35
CA GLU A 496 14.80 -22.32 -8.07
C GLU A 496 15.97 -22.18 -7.08
N LEU A 497 15.81 -21.36 -6.04
CA LEU A 497 16.79 -21.17 -4.98
C LEU A 497 17.04 -22.43 -4.14
N LEU A 498 16.03 -23.30 -4.03
CA LEU A 498 16.11 -24.64 -3.44
C LEU A 498 16.68 -25.69 -4.41
N GLY A 499 17.00 -25.32 -5.65
CA GLY A 499 17.48 -26.24 -6.68
C GLY A 499 16.36 -27.08 -7.32
N LEU A 500 15.10 -26.70 -7.09
CA LEU A 500 13.95 -27.35 -7.69
C LEU A 500 13.60 -26.62 -8.98
N LYS A 501 13.36 -27.39 -10.05
CA LYS A 501 12.95 -26.81 -11.33
C LYS A 501 11.45 -26.58 -11.36
N LYS A 502 11.09 -25.42 -11.90
CA LYS A 502 9.72 -25.07 -12.26
C LYS A 502 9.47 -25.51 -13.71
N GLU A 503 8.94 -26.71 -13.90
CA GLU A 503 8.69 -27.28 -15.24
C GLU A 503 7.19 -27.45 -15.55
N ASP A 504 6.33 -26.54 -15.08
CA ASP A 504 4.95 -26.47 -15.56
C ASP A 504 4.77 -25.32 -16.58
N PRO A 505 4.76 -25.60 -17.90
CA PRO A 505 4.47 -24.59 -18.91
C PRO A 505 3.11 -23.90 -18.73
N MET A 506 2.17 -24.56 -18.05
CA MET A 506 0.84 -24.02 -17.78
C MET A 506 0.85 -22.96 -16.68
N GLU A 507 1.84 -22.97 -15.80
CA GLU A 507 1.93 -22.06 -14.66
C GLU A 507 1.96 -20.60 -15.10
N LYS A 508 2.76 -20.26 -16.12
CA LYS A 508 2.82 -18.91 -16.68
C LYS A 508 1.45 -18.42 -17.17
N HIS A 509 0.69 -19.31 -17.80
CA HIS A 509 -0.64 -19.00 -18.32
C HIS A 509 -1.68 -18.88 -17.19
N LEU A 510 -1.59 -19.74 -16.19
CA LEU A 510 -2.43 -19.70 -14.99
C LEU A 510 -2.18 -18.44 -14.17
N HIS A 511 -0.90 -18.07 -13.95
CA HIS A 511 -0.49 -16.83 -13.29
C HIS A 511 -1.03 -15.59 -14.01
N ALA A 512 -0.97 -15.55 -15.34
CA ALA A 512 -1.55 -14.45 -16.11
C ALA A 512 -3.09 -14.35 -15.93
N LEU A 513 -3.80 -15.48 -15.95
CA LEU A 513 -5.25 -15.52 -15.73
C LEU A 513 -5.62 -15.12 -14.29
N ASP A 514 -4.86 -15.59 -13.31
CA ASP A 514 -5.06 -15.28 -11.88
C ASP A 514 -4.84 -13.79 -11.63
N THR A 515 -3.70 -13.25 -12.07
CA THR A 515 -3.38 -11.82 -11.94
C THR A 515 -4.41 -10.96 -12.66
N PHE A 516 -4.84 -11.35 -13.86
CA PHE A 516 -5.89 -10.62 -14.58
C PHE A 516 -7.23 -10.64 -13.84
N TRP A 517 -7.67 -11.80 -13.34
CA TRP A 517 -8.94 -11.91 -12.63
C TRP A 517 -8.91 -11.17 -11.29
N MET A 518 -7.80 -11.22 -10.54
CA MET A 518 -7.59 -10.45 -9.32
C MET A 518 -7.53 -8.93 -9.59
N THR A 519 -6.89 -8.51 -10.67
CA THR A 519 -6.87 -7.10 -11.08
C THR A 519 -8.27 -6.64 -11.50
N TYR A 520 -9.02 -7.49 -12.19
CA TYR A 520 -10.41 -7.25 -12.55
C TYR A 520 -11.33 -7.15 -11.33
N GLU A 521 -11.14 -8.01 -10.31
CA GLU A 521 -11.83 -7.91 -9.01
C GLU A 521 -11.58 -6.56 -8.34
N ILE A 522 -10.34 -6.28 -7.98
CA ILE A 522 -10.00 -5.15 -7.12
C ILE A 522 -10.02 -3.80 -7.87
N GLY A 523 -9.92 -3.81 -9.20
CA GLY A 523 -10.03 -2.62 -10.04
C GLY A 523 -11.36 -1.89 -9.90
N GLY A 524 -12.49 -2.60 -9.83
CA GLY A 524 -13.80 -1.97 -9.62
C GLY A 524 -13.98 -1.46 -8.19
N VAL A 525 -13.42 -2.17 -7.22
CA VAL A 525 -13.40 -1.75 -5.81
C VAL A 525 -12.62 -0.42 -5.66
N ALA A 526 -11.48 -0.30 -6.33
CA ALA A 526 -10.71 0.94 -6.39
C ALA A 526 -11.52 2.10 -6.98
N LEU A 527 -12.28 1.86 -8.06
CA LEU A 527 -13.18 2.88 -8.62
C LEU A 527 -14.31 3.27 -7.66
N VAL A 528 -14.83 2.33 -6.86
CA VAL A 528 -15.81 2.64 -5.81
C VAL A 528 -15.19 3.55 -4.76
N ASP A 529 -14.00 3.21 -4.24
CA ASP A 529 -13.28 4.01 -3.25
C ASP A 529 -13.03 5.45 -3.77
N MET A 530 -12.45 5.58 -4.97
CA MET A 530 -12.21 6.88 -5.61
C MET A 530 -13.49 7.72 -5.72
N LYS A 531 -14.59 7.12 -6.19
CA LYS A 531 -15.87 7.83 -6.38
C LYS A 531 -16.54 8.19 -5.06
N VAL A 532 -16.44 7.34 -4.04
CA VAL A 532 -16.98 7.62 -2.70
C VAL A 532 -16.27 8.80 -2.07
N TRP A 533 -14.95 8.89 -2.20
CA TRP A 533 -14.19 10.06 -1.73
C TRP A 533 -14.56 11.35 -2.48
N ARG A 534 -14.68 11.31 -3.81
CA ARG A 534 -15.19 12.44 -4.60
C ARG A 534 -16.58 12.88 -4.10
N TRP A 535 -17.48 11.92 -3.88
CA TRP A 535 -18.82 12.18 -3.37
C TRP A 535 -18.82 12.82 -1.98
N MET A 536 -17.98 12.35 -1.05
CA MET A 536 -17.87 12.94 0.30
C MET A 536 -17.32 14.37 0.26
N TYR A 537 -16.39 14.67 -0.64
CA TYR A 537 -15.91 16.03 -0.86
C TYR A 537 -16.99 16.96 -1.44
N GLU A 538 -17.88 16.44 -2.30
CA GLU A 538 -19.05 17.14 -2.81
C GLU A 538 -20.17 17.30 -1.77
N HIS A 539 -20.23 16.41 -0.77
CA HIS A 539 -21.26 16.35 0.28
C HIS A 539 -20.63 16.33 1.68
N PRO A 540 -19.89 17.38 2.09
CA PRO A 540 -19.07 17.35 3.28
C PRO A 540 -19.85 17.23 4.59
N ASP A 541 -21.15 17.50 4.58
CA ASP A 541 -22.03 17.47 5.76
C ASP A 541 -23.01 16.27 5.72
N ALA A 542 -22.72 15.27 4.87
CA ALA A 542 -23.56 14.08 4.73
C ALA A 542 -23.72 13.31 6.05
N THR A 543 -24.91 12.76 6.26
CA THR A 543 -25.19 11.82 7.34
C THR A 543 -24.72 10.41 7.01
N PRO A 544 -24.53 9.51 8.00
CA PRO A 544 -24.18 8.11 7.75
C PRO A 544 -25.15 7.39 6.81
N SER A 545 -26.45 7.70 6.87
CA SER A 545 -27.47 7.12 5.98
C SER A 545 -27.30 7.59 4.53
N GLN A 546 -27.05 8.88 4.32
CA GLN A 546 -26.79 9.41 2.97
C GLN A 546 -25.50 8.81 2.39
N LEU A 547 -24.45 8.68 3.20
CA LEU A 547 -23.22 8.03 2.74
C LEU A 547 -23.45 6.54 2.42
N GLN A 548 -24.22 5.82 3.24
CA GLN A 548 -24.59 4.43 2.97
C GLN A 548 -25.26 4.28 1.59
N GLU A 549 -26.28 5.09 1.32
CA GLU A 549 -26.99 5.10 0.05
C GLU A 549 -26.05 5.41 -1.11
N ALA A 550 -25.19 6.43 -0.97
CA ALA A 550 -24.21 6.81 -1.98
C ALA A 550 -23.21 5.67 -2.28
N VAL A 551 -22.63 5.05 -1.24
CA VAL A 551 -21.67 3.95 -1.41
C VAL A 551 -22.32 2.76 -2.12
N ILE A 552 -23.53 2.37 -1.71
CA ILE A 552 -24.26 1.25 -2.34
C ILE A 552 -24.61 1.59 -3.79
N SER A 553 -25.06 2.81 -4.07
CA SER A 553 -25.39 3.27 -5.42
C SER A 553 -24.15 3.25 -6.32
N ILE A 554 -23.04 3.83 -5.86
CA ILE A 554 -21.76 3.84 -6.59
C ILE A 554 -21.27 2.41 -6.86
N ALA A 555 -21.34 1.53 -5.88
CA ALA A 555 -20.95 0.12 -6.04
C ALA A 555 -21.80 -0.59 -7.10
N LYS A 556 -23.13 -0.38 -7.08
CA LYS A 556 -24.05 -0.93 -8.08
C LYS A 556 -23.81 -0.36 -9.47
N ASP A 557 -23.51 0.93 -9.60
CA ASP A 557 -23.21 1.57 -10.89
C ASP A 557 -21.93 0.99 -11.51
N ILE A 558 -20.87 0.87 -10.71
CA ILE A 558 -19.61 0.24 -11.15
C ILE A 558 -19.85 -1.24 -11.49
N TRP A 559 -20.59 -1.96 -10.66
CA TRP A 559 -20.99 -3.35 -10.91
C TRP A 559 -21.73 -3.50 -12.24
N ASN A 560 -22.77 -2.69 -12.45
CA ASN A 560 -23.61 -2.74 -13.65
C ASN A 560 -22.83 -2.38 -14.92
N LYS A 561 -21.87 -1.46 -14.81
CA LYS A 561 -21.05 -1.04 -15.94
C LYS A 561 -20.04 -2.10 -16.36
N TYR A 562 -19.31 -2.69 -15.42
CA TYR A 562 -18.16 -3.55 -15.74
C TYR A 562 -18.40 -5.04 -15.49
N TYR A 563 -19.17 -5.39 -14.46
CA TYR A 563 -19.32 -6.77 -13.98
C TYR A 563 -20.61 -7.44 -14.46
N ALA A 564 -21.76 -6.76 -14.41
CA ALA A 564 -23.04 -7.32 -14.86
C ALA A 564 -23.00 -7.87 -16.32
N PRO A 565 -22.26 -7.27 -17.29
CA PRO A 565 -22.10 -7.86 -18.62
C PRO A 565 -21.43 -9.23 -18.63
N VAL A 566 -20.55 -9.52 -17.65
CA VAL A 566 -19.85 -10.80 -17.50
C VAL A 566 -20.65 -11.77 -16.64
N PHE A 567 -21.12 -11.32 -15.47
CA PHE A 567 -21.79 -12.15 -14.46
C PHE A 567 -23.28 -12.39 -14.73
N LYS A 568 -23.92 -11.57 -15.58
CA LYS A 568 -25.37 -11.60 -15.86
C LYS A 568 -26.26 -11.37 -14.64
N VAL A 569 -25.72 -10.77 -13.58
CA VAL A 569 -26.44 -10.33 -12.39
C VAL A 569 -26.28 -8.81 -12.30
N LYS A 570 -27.38 -8.08 -12.12
CA LYS A 570 -27.38 -6.63 -11.92
C LYS A 570 -27.40 -6.28 -10.44
N ASP A 571 -27.03 -5.04 -10.13
CA ASP A 571 -27.24 -4.39 -8.84
C ASP A 571 -26.62 -5.10 -7.63
N SER A 572 -25.51 -5.83 -7.84
CA SER A 572 -24.78 -6.41 -6.71
C SER A 572 -23.98 -5.32 -5.96
N PRO A 573 -24.13 -5.22 -4.64
CA PRO A 573 -23.39 -4.25 -3.84
C PRO A 573 -22.01 -4.76 -3.39
N ILE A 574 -21.58 -5.95 -3.83
CA ILE A 574 -20.43 -6.69 -3.29
C ILE A 574 -19.13 -5.88 -3.26
N LEU A 575 -18.94 -4.93 -4.17
CA LEU A 575 -17.74 -4.08 -4.22
C LEU A 575 -17.61 -3.16 -3.00
N ALA A 576 -18.70 -2.90 -2.24
CA ALA A 576 -18.69 -2.06 -1.04
C ALA A 576 -18.30 -2.80 0.26
N ILE A 577 -18.03 -4.13 0.20
CA ILE A 577 -17.70 -4.91 1.39
C ILE A 577 -16.32 -4.58 1.97
N TYR A 578 -15.41 -4.01 1.17
CA TYR A 578 -14.00 -3.90 1.51
C TYR A 578 -13.76 -3.00 2.73
N SER A 579 -13.33 -3.60 3.83
CA SER A 579 -13.07 -2.88 5.09
C SER A 579 -11.98 -1.82 4.98
N HIS A 580 -11.04 -1.96 4.03
CA HIS A 580 -10.03 -0.94 3.72
C HIS A 580 -10.64 0.43 3.39
N MET A 581 -11.86 0.46 2.83
CA MET A 581 -12.57 1.73 2.61
C MET A 581 -12.80 2.48 3.92
N ILE A 582 -12.94 1.76 5.03
CA ILE A 582 -13.33 2.30 6.34
C ILE A 582 -12.12 2.77 7.14
N ASP A 583 -11.00 2.05 7.10
CA ASP A 583 -9.85 2.30 7.99
C ASP A 583 -8.56 2.74 7.27
N SER A 584 -8.49 2.66 5.94
CA SER A 584 -7.24 2.87 5.19
C SER A 584 -7.27 4.07 4.23
N ALA A 585 -8.33 4.87 4.25
CA ALA A 585 -8.52 6.13 3.50
C ALA A 585 -7.85 6.21 2.11
N MET A 586 -8.60 5.77 1.09
CA MET A 586 -8.23 5.83 -0.33
C MET A 586 -6.99 5.00 -0.70
N TYR A 587 -6.85 3.84 -0.05
CA TYR A 587 -5.77 2.88 -0.26
C TYR A 587 -6.08 1.86 -1.37
N LEU A 588 -7.35 1.56 -1.65
CA LEU A 588 -7.73 0.49 -2.57
C LEU A 588 -7.19 0.62 -4.00
N PRO A 589 -6.97 1.83 -4.57
CA PRO A 589 -6.32 1.97 -5.87
C PRO A 589 -4.90 1.42 -5.96
N ASP A 590 -4.20 1.24 -4.83
CA ASP A 590 -2.82 0.74 -4.83
C ASP A 590 -2.70 -0.73 -5.24
N TYR A 591 -3.69 -1.57 -4.87
CA TYR A 591 -3.68 -2.99 -5.21
C TYR A 591 -3.69 -3.27 -6.73
N PRO A 592 -4.71 -2.82 -7.50
CA PRO A 592 -4.73 -3.10 -8.94
C PRO A 592 -3.61 -2.38 -9.70
N LEU A 593 -3.19 -1.20 -9.23
CA LEU A 593 -2.04 -0.50 -9.80
C LEU A 593 -0.75 -1.31 -9.59
N GLY A 594 -0.58 -1.86 -8.38
CA GLY A 594 0.50 -2.78 -8.04
C GLY A 594 0.52 -4.02 -8.93
N HIS A 595 -0.64 -4.65 -9.17
CA HIS A 595 -0.72 -5.79 -10.10
C HIS A 595 -0.27 -5.41 -11.52
N ILE A 596 -0.72 -4.25 -12.04
CA ILE A 596 -0.38 -3.79 -13.40
C ILE A 596 1.13 -3.54 -13.52
N ILE A 597 1.71 -2.76 -12.58
CA ILE A 597 3.14 -2.42 -12.58
C ILE A 597 3.99 -3.67 -12.39
N SER A 598 3.64 -4.50 -11.40
CA SER A 598 4.37 -5.74 -11.10
C SER A 598 4.37 -6.70 -12.28
N PHE A 599 3.22 -6.93 -12.90
CA PHE A 599 3.14 -7.83 -14.06
C PHE A 599 3.90 -7.27 -15.28
N GLN A 600 3.87 -5.95 -15.50
CA GLN A 600 4.63 -5.31 -16.58
C GLN A 600 6.15 -5.47 -16.35
N LEU A 601 6.63 -5.28 -15.13
CA LEU A 601 8.04 -5.48 -14.77
C LEU A 601 8.44 -6.95 -14.82
N GLU A 602 7.63 -7.86 -14.30
CA GLU A 602 7.85 -9.32 -14.42
C GLU A 602 8.00 -9.75 -15.88
N LYS A 603 7.13 -9.24 -16.77
CA LYS A 603 7.23 -9.51 -18.20
C LYS A 603 8.52 -8.97 -18.81
N TYR A 604 8.93 -7.76 -18.43
CA TYR A 604 10.21 -7.21 -18.88
C TYR A 604 11.38 -8.07 -18.44
N MET A 605 11.33 -8.63 -17.23
CA MET A 605 12.39 -9.44 -16.63
C MET A 605 12.54 -10.86 -17.23
N GLU A 606 11.61 -11.31 -18.08
CA GLU A 606 11.72 -12.63 -18.73
C GLU A 606 13.00 -12.72 -19.59
N GLY A 607 13.84 -13.72 -19.29
CA GLY A 607 15.11 -13.94 -20.02
C GLY A 607 16.24 -12.98 -19.67
N LYS A 608 16.07 -12.10 -18.68
CA LYS A 608 17.10 -11.17 -18.20
C LYS A 608 17.74 -11.63 -16.90
N ASN A 609 18.94 -11.11 -16.62
CA ASN A 609 19.58 -11.26 -15.32
C ASN A 609 18.89 -10.35 -14.30
N LEU A 610 18.31 -10.95 -13.25
CA LEU A 610 17.61 -10.22 -12.20
C LEU A 610 18.53 -9.25 -11.45
N GLY A 611 19.73 -9.70 -11.08
CA GLY A 611 20.66 -8.88 -10.31
C GLY A 611 21.15 -7.63 -11.04
N GLU A 612 21.52 -7.76 -12.32
CA GLU A 612 21.98 -6.64 -13.15
C GLU A 612 20.88 -5.60 -13.37
N GLU A 613 19.67 -6.05 -13.70
CA GLU A 613 18.54 -5.16 -13.97
C GLU A 613 18.04 -4.47 -12.69
N MET A 614 18.00 -5.20 -11.58
CA MET A 614 17.58 -4.63 -10.30
C MET A 614 18.53 -3.53 -9.84
N GLU A 615 19.86 -3.74 -9.90
CA GLU A 615 20.82 -2.70 -9.58
C GLU A 615 20.60 -1.46 -10.46
N ARG A 616 20.47 -1.65 -11.78
CA ARG A 616 20.25 -0.56 -12.74
C ARG A 616 18.97 0.22 -12.44
N MET A 617 17.87 -0.47 -12.16
CA MET A 617 16.55 0.11 -11.91
C MET A 617 16.49 0.84 -10.56
N CYS A 618 17.03 0.25 -9.48
CA CYS A 618 17.06 0.88 -8.16
C CYS A 618 17.87 2.19 -8.16
N ARG A 619 18.93 2.26 -8.99
CA ARG A 619 19.75 3.48 -9.12
C ARG A 619 19.04 4.63 -9.83
N LEU A 620 17.88 4.43 -10.45
CA LEU A 620 17.07 5.53 -11.01
C LEU A 620 16.59 6.50 -9.92
N GLY A 621 16.33 5.98 -8.71
CA GLY A 621 15.92 6.76 -7.54
C GLY A 621 14.46 7.17 -7.53
N SER A 622 14.07 7.96 -6.52
CA SER A 622 12.70 8.42 -6.33
C SER A 622 12.33 9.58 -7.27
N ILE A 623 12.08 9.22 -8.54
CA ILE A 623 11.50 10.10 -9.57
C ILE A 623 10.03 9.72 -9.81
N THR A 624 9.33 10.40 -10.73
CA THR A 624 7.92 10.04 -11.01
C THR A 624 7.82 8.60 -11.56
N PRO A 625 6.77 7.83 -11.20
CA PRO A 625 6.56 6.48 -11.71
C PRO A 625 6.59 6.38 -13.24
N LYS A 626 6.03 7.38 -13.94
CA LYS A 626 6.08 7.46 -15.41
C LYS A 626 7.52 7.48 -15.92
N LEU A 627 8.32 8.45 -15.46
CA LEU A 627 9.70 8.61 -15.92
C LEU A 627 10.58 7.42 -15.48
N TRP A 628 10.32 6.87 -14.30
CA TRP A 628 11.00 5.67 -13.82
C TRP A 628 10.75 4.50 -14.75
N MET A 629 9.49 4.23 -15.11
CA MET A 629 9.13 3.13 -16.04
C MET A 629 9.72 3.35 -17.44
N GLU A 630 9.70 4.58 -17.96
CA GLU A 630 10.34 4.91 -19.24
C GLU A 630 11.86 4.62 -19.21
N LYS A 631 12.57 5.02 -18.15
CA LYS A 631 14.01 4.76 -18.01
C LYS A 631 14.34 3.30 -17.67
N ALA A 632 13.48 2.64 -16.90
CA ALA A 632 13.67 1.26 -16.48
C ALA A 632 13.40 0.30 -17.65
N ILE A 633 12.26 0.42 -18.33
CA ILE A 633 11.82 -0.61 -19.28
C ILE A 633 11.47 -0.06 -20.67
N GLY A 634 11.64 1.24 -20.91
CA GLY A 634 11.42 1.86 -22.21
C GLY A 634 9.94 2.17 -22.54
N SER A 635 9.05 2.09 -21.55
CA SER A 635 7.61 2.35 -21.73
C SER A 635 6.97 2.91 -20.48
N GLU A 636 5.89 3.67 -20.64
CA GLU A 636 5.02 4.10 -19.52
C GLU A 636 4.29 2.91 -18.87
N ILE A 637 3.65 3.17 -17.72
CA ILE A 637 2.79 2.19 -17.04
C ILE A 637 1.65 1.78 -17.99
N SER A 638 1.45 0.48 -18.16
CA SER A 638 0.43 -0.05 -19.06
C SER A 638 -0.09 -1.40 -18.60
N ALA A 639 -1.41 -1.59 -18.73
CA ALA A 639 -2.05 -2.89 -18.54
C ALA A 639 -1.84 -3.85 -19.72
N GLU A 640 -1.30 -3.38 -20.86
CA GLU A 640 -1.18 -4.16 -22.09
C GLU A 640 -0.37 -5.47 -21.94
N PRO A 641 0.75 -5.52 -21.19
CA PRO A 641 1.45 -6.78 -20.95
C PRO A 641 0.57 -7.85 -20.28
N LEU A 642 -0.26 -7.44 -19.31
CA LEU A 642 -1.21 -8.32 -18.63
C LEU A 642 -2.32 -8.79 -19.59
N LEU A 643 -2.88 -7.86 -20.38
CA LEU A 643 -3.92 -8.19 -21.36
C LEU A 643 -3.42 -9.18 -22.43
N LYS A 644 -2.23 -8.94 -23.00
CA LYS A 644 -1.62 -9.84 -23.99
C LYS A 644 -1.35 -11.22 -23.41
N ALA A 645 -0.76 -11.30 -22.21
CA ALA A 645 -0.49 -12.57 -21.56
C ALA A 645 -1.78 -13.34 -21.22
N THR A 646 -2.85 -12.63 -20.85
CA THR A 646 -4.19 -13.21 -20.62
C THR A 646 -4.79 -13.75 -21.90
N GLU A 647 -4.71 -13.01 -23.00
CA GLU A 647 -5.20 -13.48 -24.30
C GLU A 647 -4.45 -14.73 -24.78
N GLU A 648 -3.13 -14.75 -24.59
CA GLU A 648 -2.31 -15.93 -24.87
C GLU A 648 -2.73 -17.11 -23.98
N ALA A 649 -2.83 -16.92 -22.67
CA ALA A 649 -3.25 -17.96 -21.73
C ALA A 649 -4.61 -18.57 -22.09
N LEU A 650 -5.57 -17.76 -22.53
CA LEU A 650 -6.87 -18.22 -23.01
C LEU A 650 -6.80 -19.12 -24.26
N LYS A 651 -5.68 -19.17 -25.00
CA LYS A 651 -5.48 -20.12 -26.11
C LYS A 651 -5.03 -21.49 -25.61
N TYR A 652 -4.24 -21.52 -24.53
CA TYR A 652 -3.65 -22.75 -23.98
C TYR A 652 -4.55 -23.44 -22.95
N VAL A 653 -5.19 -22.67 -22.07
CA VAL A 653 -6.00 -23.19 -20.94
C VAL A 653 -7.41 -23.65 -21.39
N LYS A 654 -7.76 -23.46 -22.67
CA LYS A 654 -9.05 -23.90 -23.23
C LYS A 654 -9.18 -25.42 -23.39
N LYS A 655 -8.06 -26.15 -23.43
CA LYS A 655 -8.02 -27.61 -23.59
C LYS A 655 -8.42 -28.31 -22.31
#